data_AF-A0A3S3CU89-F1
#
_entry.id   AF-A0A3S3CU89-F1
#
_cell.length_a   1.000
_cell.length_b   1.000
_cell.length_c   1.000
_cell.angle_alpha   90.00
_cell.angle_beta   90.00
_cell.angle_gamma   90.00
#
_symmetry.space_group_name_H-M   'P 1'
#
loop_
_entity.id
_entity.type
_entity.pdbx_description
1 polymer ?
#
loop_
_entity_poly.entity_id
_entity_poly.type
_entity_poly.pdbx_seq_one_letter_code
_entity_poly.pdbx_strand_id
1 'polypeptide(L)'
;STYQSYCGAQIFDAIGLKADFVQKYFTGTATLIEGVGLEEIAAETVSRHADGFGNDPVLRNSLEVGGEYMFRMRGEAHIWSPDAVATLQHAVRQGSWETFKDYSAQIDSETARAQSIRGLFKIRLAEETGRKKVALDEVMSAADIVKRFSTGAMSFGSISREAHTTLARAMNTIGGKSNTGEGGEEADRYLPLPGGGKNPERSAIKQVASGRFGVTAEYLVNSDVMQIKVAQGAKPGEGGQLPGHKVDATIAKVRHSTPGVGLISPPPHHDIYSIEDLAQLIYDLKNVNPAADVSVKLVSEVGVGTVAAGVAKARADHITISGYDGGTGASPLTSLKHAGSPWEMGLAETHQTLVLNGLRSRVALQVDGGLRTGRDVVIGALLGADEFGFSTAPLIAAGCIMMRKCHLNTCPVGVATQDPVLRKRFKGTPEHVINFFFYVAEEVRALLAEMGYTHLDQIIGDTDLLEKRALIQHWKARGLDFSKMFFKPDAPHEAVHWTERQKHPIDDVLDRKLIELAKPALEARQPVSIELPIRNVDRSTGAMLSGEVAKRFKHKGLREDTISVKLTGTAGQSFGAFLARGVSFELVGAANDYVGKGLSGGRIVIRPPENTNIVAAESIIVGNTVLYGATEGEAYFSGVAGERFAVRNSGVAAVVEGVGDHGCEYMTGGIVVVIGQTGRNFAAGMSGGVAYVLDEEGDFAERCNMAMVELEPVPEEDDLMEKLLHHGGDLDHKGRVDVSGDMTSHDEERLYQLISNHVHYTGSVRGREILDNWATFRPKFRKIMPVEYRRALIEMERMRMGVAAE
;
A
#
# COMPACT_ATOMS: atom_id res chain seq x y z
N SER A 1 4.14 -13.62 -18.28
CA SER A 1 3.97 -13.33 -19.73
C SER A 1 3.62 -14.58 -20.53
N THR A 2 4.13 -15.78 -20.21
CA THR A 2 3.73 -17.03 -20.90
C THR A 2 3.63 -18.22 -19.94
N TYR A 3 2.63 -19.09 -20.16
CA TYR A 3 2.51 -20.38 -19.43
C TYR A 3 3.68 -21.32 -19.74
N GLN A 4 4.19 -21.29 -20.98
CA GLN A 4 5.31 -22.12 -21.42
C GLN A 4 6.59 -21.87 -20.61
N SER A 5 6.90 -20.61 -20.27
CA SER A 5 8.06 -20.31 -19.42
C SER A 5 7.86 -20.70 -17.95
N TYR A 6 6.61 -20.75 -17.48
CA TYR A 6 6.29 -21.20 -16.12
C TYR A 6 6.39 -22.73 -15.98
N CYS A 7 6.09 -23.47 -17.05
CA CYS A 7 6.19 -24.93 -17.07
C CYS A 7 7.62 -25.39 -16.76
N GLY A 8 7.79 -26.15 -15.68
CA GLY A 8 9.08 -26.68 -15.26
C GLY A 8 9.99 -25.69 -14.50
N ALA A 9 9.59 -24.42 -14.37
CA ALA A 9 10.39 -23.40 -13.67
C ALA A 9 10.39 -23.55 -12.14
N GLN A 10 9.45 -24.31 -11.58
CA GLN A 10 9.34 -24.60 -10.15
C GLN A 10 9.27 -23.32 -9.28
N ILE A 11 8.36 -22.40 -9.61
CA ILE A 11 8.12 -21.18 -8.82
C ILE A 11 7.30 -21.52 -7.55
N PHE A 12 7.91 -22.30 -6.66
CA PHE A 12 7.35 -22.81 -5.42
C PHE A 12 8.44 -22.95 -4.35
N ASP A 13 8.06 -22.75 -3.09
CA ASP A 13 8.87 -23.10 -1.92
C ASP A 13 8.32 -24.38 -1.28
N ALA A 14 9.20 -25.34 -0.96
CA ALA A 14 8.81 -26.52 -0.20
C ALA A 14 8.99 -26.25 1.30
N ILE A 15 7.95 -26.53 2.09
CA ILE A 15 7.97 -26.44 3.55
C ILE A 15 7.55 -27.78 4.12
N GLY A 16 8.41 -28.37 4.96
CA GLY A 16 8.18 -29.65 5.60
C GLY A 16 8.50 -30.86 4.72
N LEU A 17 9.30 -30.71 3.66
CA LEU A 17 9.80 -31.82 2.83
C LEU A 17 11.31 -32.00 3.01
N LYS A 18 11.77 -33.24 3.18
CA LYS A 18 13.20 -33.57 3.32
C LYS A 18 13.99 -33.21 2.07
N ALA A 19 15.25 -32.78 2.24
CA ALA A 19 16.10 -32.37 1.12
C ALA A 19 16.35 -33.49 0.11
N ASP A 20 16.53 -34.74 0.55
CA ASP A 20 16.75 -35.90 -0.34
C ASP A 20 15.54 -36.22 -1.22
N PHE A 21 14.33 -36.09 -0.67
CA PHE A 21 13.08 -36.23 -1.39
C PHE A 21 12.91 -35.14 -2.44
N VAL A 22 13.13 -33.87 -2.06
CA VAL A 22 13.08 -32.73 -2.99
C VAL A 22 14.14 -32.88 -4.09
N GLN A 23 15.37 -33.24 -3.74
CA GLN A 23 16.45 -33.45 -4.70
C GLN A 23 16.13 -34.52 -5.74
N LYS A 24 15.40 -35.57 -5.35
CA LYS A 24 15.05 -36.68 -6.25
C LYS A 24 13.85 -36.39 -7.15
N TYR A 25 12.81 -35.74 -6.63
CA TYR A 25 11.52 -35.63 -7.32
C TYR A 25 11.17 -34.20 -7.76
N PHE A 26 11.77 -33.18 -7.16
CA PHE A 26 11.53 -31.75 -7.40
C PHE A 26 12.84 -30.97 -7.43
N THR A 27 13.84 -31.52 -8.13
CA THR A 27 15.22 -31.00 -8.16
C THR A 27 15.24 -29.51 -8.50
N GLY A 28 15.80 -28.68 -7.63
CA GLY A 28 15.88 -27.22 -7.78
C GLY A 28 14.94 -26.43 -6.86
N THR A 29 13.90 -27.05 -6.32
CA THR A 29 12.98 -26.41 -5.35
C THR A 29 13.67 -26.23 -4.00
N ALA A 30 13.52 -25.04 -3.39
CA ALA A 30 14.11 -24.75 -2.09
C ALA A 30 13.32 -25.41 -0.94
N THR A 31 14.03 -25.90 0.09
CA THR A 31 13.45 -26.36 1.36
C THR A 31 14.31 -25.90 2.54
N LEU A 32 13.82 -24.90 3.29
CA LEU A 32 14.49 -24.35 4.47
C LEU A 32 14.06 -25.05 5.76
N ILE A 33 12.79 -25.46 5.83
CA ILE A 33 12.25 -26.28 6.91
C ILE A 33 12.05 -27.68 6.33
N GLU A 34 12.93 -28.60 6.67
CA GLU A 34 12.82 -30.00 6.23
C GLU A 34 11.70 -30.72 6.98
N GLY A 35 11.35 -31.95 6.60
CA GLY A 35 10.26 -32.66 7.27
C GLY A 35 10.05 -34.09 6.82
N VAL A 36 9.01 -34.34 6.03
CA VAL A 36 8.59 -35.68 5.61
C VAL A 36 9.28 -36.12 4.32
N GLY A 37 9.44 -37.43 4.14
CA GLY A 37 9.92 -38.06 2.91
C GLY A 37 8.90 -39.03 2.32
N LEU A 38 9.38 -39.97 1.50
CA LEU A 38 8.51 -40.89 0.76
C LEU A 38 7.71 -41.82 1.67
N GLU A 39 8.31 -42.33 2.75
CA GLU A 39 7.64 -43.24 3.69
C GLU A 39 6.44 -42.56 4.36
N GLU A 40 6.63 -41.33 4.83
CA GLU A 40 5.58 -40.59 5.50
C GLU A 40 4.46 -40.17 4.53
N ILE A 41 4.81 -39.74 3.32
CA ILE A 41 3.83 -39.40 2.27
C ILE A 41 3.02 -40.64 1.85
N ALA A 42 3.68 -41.80 1.70
CA ALA A 42 3.01 -43.05 1.38
C ALA A 42 2.04 -43.46 2.50
N ALA A 43 2.45 -43.37 3.76
CA ALA A 43 1.59 -43.67 4.91
C ALA A 43 0.35 -42.77 4.96
N GLU A 44 0.48 -41.45 4.75
CA GLU A 44 -0.67 -40.54 4.68
C GLU A 44 -1.58 -40.87 3.50
N THR A 45 -1.00 -41.16 2.34
CA THR A 45 -1.77 -41.51 1.13
C THR A 45 -2.59 -42.78 1.34
N VAL A 46 -2.01 -43.80 1.98
CA VAL A 46 -2.70 -45.05 2.32
C VAL A 46 -3.79 -44.81 3.36
N SER A 47 -3.56 -43.96 4.37
CA SER A 47 -4.59 -43.60 5.36
C SER A 47 -5.80 -42.95 4.69
N ARG A 48 -5.58 -41.91 3.86
CA ARG A 48 -6.68 -41.24 3.14
C ARG A 48 -7.40 -42.18 2.18
N HIS A 49 -6.69 -43.12 1.56
CA HIS A 49 -7.29 -44.17 0.75
C HIS A 49 -8.19 -45.07 1.60
N ALA A 50 -7.70 -45.56 2.74
CA ALA A 50 -8.48 -46.40 3.64
C ALA A 50 -9.76 -45.68 4.14
N ASP A 51 -9.68 -44.38 4.43
CA ASP A 51 -10.84 -43.57 4.83
C ASP A 51 -11.87 -43.48 3.70
N GLY A 52 -11.42 -43.24 2.45
CA GLY A 52 -12.30 -43.15 1.28
C GLY A 52 -12.97 -44.47 0.87
N PHE A 53 -12.36 -45.61 1.22
CA PHE A 53 -12.93 -46.95 0.99
C PHE A 53 -13.49 -47.59 2.28
N GLY A 54 -13.56 -46.82 3.37
CA GLY A 54 -14.07 -47.25 4.67
C GLY A 54 -15.57 -47.47 4.68
N ASN A 55 -16.06 -48.16 5.72
CA ASN A 55 -17.49 -48.42 5.93
C ASN A 55 -18.11 -47.46 6.97
N ASP A 56 -17.59 -46.24 7.09
CA ASP A 56 -18.16 -45.26 8.03
C ASP A 56 -19.62 -44.93 7.63
N PRO A 57 -20.63 -45.26 8.46
CA PRO A 57 -22.02 -45.03 8.12
C PRO A 57 -22.36 -43.55 7.92
N VAL A 58 -21.63 -42.64 8.56
CA VAL A 58 -21.83 -41.18 8.48
C VAL A 58 -21.29 -40.63 7.17
N LEU A 59 -20.15 -41.12 6.69
CA LEU A 59 -19.49 -40.63 5.47
C LEU A 59 -19.85 -41.43 4.20
N ARG A 60 -20.65 -42.49 4.32
CA ARG A 60 -21.01 -43.39 3.20
C ARG A 60 -21.49 -42.69 1.93
N ASN A 61 -22.23 -41.58 2.09
CA ASN A 61 -22.76 -40.78 0.99
C ASN A 61 -22.37 -39.29 1.09
N SER A 62 -21.36 -38.94 1.90
CA SER A 62 -20.96 -37.55 2.11
C SER A 62 -19.48 -37.41 2.42
N LEU A 63 -18.86 -36.33 1.95
CA LEU A 63 -17.52 -35.94 2.37
C LEU A 63 -17.52 -35.44 3.81
N GLU A 64 -16.34 -35.41 4.43
CA GLU A 64 -16.16 -34.74 5.70
C GLU A 64 -16.53 -33.25 5.62
N VAL A 65 -16.97 -32.73 6.77
CA VAL A 65 -17.44 -31.35 6.93
C VAL A 65 -16.35 -30.31 6.60
N GLY A 66 -15.07 -30.71 6.69
CA GLY A 66 -13.91 -29.85 6.51
C GLY A 66 -13.78 -28.77 7.58
N GLY A 67 -12.85 -27.85 7.36
CA GLY A 67 -12.63 -26.70 8.25
C GLY A 67 -11.54 -25.75 7.80
N GLU A 68 -10.85 -26.02 6.68
CA GLU A 68 -9.63 -25.30 6.29
C GLU A 68 -9.82 -23.78 6.17
N TYR A 69 -10.94 -23.32 5.61
CA TYR A 69 -11.18 -21.90 5.35
C TYR A 69 -11.91 -21.18 6.49
N MET A 70 -12.75 -21.90 7.23
CA MET A 70 -13.59 -21.37 8.30
C MET A 70 -13.70 -22.40 9.41
N PHE A 71 -13.59 -21.92 10.65
CA PHE A 71 -13.73 -22.76 11.83
C PHE A 71 -15.05 -23.53 11.82
N ARG A 72 -14.96 -24.83 12.09
CA ARG A 72 -16.09 -25.72 12.34
C ARG A 72 -15.73 -26.59 13.55
N MET A 73 -16.73 -26.91 14.40
CA MET A 73 -16.49 -27.66 15.64
C MET A 73 -15.84 -29.04 15.44
N ARG A 74 -16.07 -29.67 14.28
CA ARG A 74 -15.48 -30.96 13.88
C ARG A 74 -14.52 -30.83 12.69
N GLY A 75 -14.04 -29.61 12.42
CA GLY A 75 -13.16 -29.32 11.30
C GLY A 75 -11.71 -29.17 11.70
N GLU A 76 -10.90 -28.70 10.75
CA GLU A 76 -9.51 -28.32 10.96
C GLU A 76 -9.36 -27.34 12.13
N ALA A 77 -8.29 -27.51 12.91
CA ALA A 77 -8.03 -26.64 14.04
C ALA A 77 -7.61 -25.23 13.57
N HIS A 78 -8.03 -24.21 14.32
CA HIS A 78 -7.63 -22.84 14.06
C HIS A 78 -7.11 -22.21 15.34
N ILE A 79 -6.02 -21.44 15.21
CA ILE A 79 -5.45 -20.70 16.34
C ILE A 79 -6.48 -19.71 16.91
N TRP A 80 -7.26 -19.07 16.05
CA TRP A 80 -8.42 -18.26 16.46
C TRP A 80 -9.66 -19.13 16.60
N SER A 81 -9.84 -19.74 17.77
CA SER A 81 -11.08 -20.41 18.18
C SER A 81 -12.09 -19.43 18.77
N PRO A 82 -13.40 -19.76 18.81
CA PRO A 82 -14.39 -18.94 19.49
C PRO A 82 -14.07 -18.69 20.97
N ASP A 83 -13.51 -19.69 21.66
CA ASP A 83 -13.13 -19.58 23.07
C ASP A 83 -11.99 -18.59 23.26
N ALA A 84 -10.90 -18.70 22.47
CA ALA A 84 -9.78 -17.77 22.57
C ALA A 84 -10.20 -16.33 22.25
N VAL A 85 -11.08 -16.14 21.26
CA VAL A 85 -11.68 -14.84 20.92
C VAL A 85 -12.48 -14.28 22.10
N ALA A 86 -13.32 -15.09 22.72
CA ALA A 86 -14.14 -14.69 23.86
C ALA A 86 -13.29 -14.35 25.10
N THR A 87 -12.31 -15.21 25.44
CA THR A 87 -11.42 -15.00 26.59
C THR A 87 -10.60 -13.72 26.42
N LEU A 88 -10.03 -13.46 25.24
CA LEU A 88 -9.30 -12.21 24.97
C LEU A 88 -10.21 -10.99 25.14
N GLN A 89 -11.41 -11.00 24.56
CA GLN A 89 -12.37 -9.90 24.70
C GLN A 89 -12.77 -9.67 26.16
N HIS A 90 -12.93 -10.74 26.94
CA HIS A 90 -13.24 -10.63 28.37
C HIS A 90 -12.10 -9.99 29.15
N ALA A 91 -10.87 -10.46 28.92
CA ALA A 91 -9.66 -9.94 29.58
C ALA A 91 -9.52 -8.43 29.40
N VAL A 92 -9.61 -7.94 28.16
CA VAL A 92 -9.40 -6.53 27.86
C VAL A 92 -10.55 -5.62 28.29
N ARG A 93 -11.78 -6.13 28.31
CA ARG A 93 -12.97 -5.35 28.75
C ARG A 93 -13.05 -5.22 30.26
N GLN A 94 -12.63 -6.24 31.00
CA GLN A 94 -12.65 -6.23 32.46
C GLN A 94 -11.36 -5.69 33.07
N GLY A 95 -10.31 -5.50 32.28
CA GLY A 95 -9.00 -5.14 32.81
C GLY A 95 -8.35 -6.30 33.57
N SER A 96 -8.60 -7.56 33.20
CA SER A 96 -8.15 -8.74 33.93
C SER A 96 -6.90 -9.38 33.33
N TRP A 97 -5.76 -9.18 34.00
CA TRP A 97 -4.49 -9.85 33.69
C TRP A 97 -4.59 -11.39 33.79
N GLU A 98 -5.26 -11.91 34.82
CA GLU A 98 -5.43 -13.35 35.00
C GLU A 98 -6.18 -13.98 33.81
N THR A 99 -7.25 -13.34 33.34
CA THR A 99 -7.98 -13.81 32.15
C THR A 99 -7.12 -13.71 30.89
N PHE A 100 -6.23 -12.72 30.79
CA PHE A 100 -5.28 -12.65 29.68
C PHE A 100 -4.28 -13.82 29.71
N LYS A 101 -3.79 -14.21 30.89
CA LYS A 101 -2.94 -15.40 31.02
C LYS A 101 -3.68 -16.68 30.60
N ASP A 102 -4.96 -16.80 30.92
CA ASP A 102 -5.79 -17.92 30.43
C ASP A 102 -5.89 -17.91 28.89
N TYR A 103 -6.10 -16.73 28.28
CA TYR A 103 -6.08 -16.57 26.82
C TYR A 103 -4.70 -16.95 26.23
N SER A 104 -3.61 -16.44 26.81
CA SER A 104 -2.26 -16.74 26.34
C SER A 104 -2.01 -18.25 26.43
N ALA A 105 -2.34 -18.88 27.56
CA ALA A 105 -2.21 -20.33 27.75
C ALA A 105 -3.05 -21.15 26.75
N GLN A 106 -4.22 -20.66 26.31
CA GLN A 106 -4.98 -21.31 25.25
C GLN A 106 -4.25 -21.24 23.90
N ILE A 107 -3.76 -20.05 23.51
CA ILE A 107 -3.00 -19.83 22.27
C ILE A 107 -1.66 -20.57 22.28
N ASP A 108 -1.04 -20.69 23.44
CA ASP A 108 0.24 -21.37 23.68
C ASP A 108 0.07 -22.80 24.21
N SER A 109 -1.13 -23.36 24.14
CA SER A 109 -1.37 -24.77 24.48
C SER A 109 -0.65 -25.70 23.50
N GLU A 110 -0.40 -26.94 23.87
CA GLU A 110 0.30 -27.90 23.00
C GLU A 110 -0.41 -28.12 21.66
N THR A 111 -1.75 -28.21 21.68
CA THR A 111 -2.59 -28.35 20.49
C THR A 111 -2.59 -27.09 19.61
N ALA A 112 -2.56 -25.89 20.21
CA ALA A 112 -2.49 -24.65 19.46
C ALA A 112 -1.09 -24.41 18.87
N ARG A 113 -0.04 -24.76 19.63
CA ARG A 113 1.36 -24.67 19.20
C ARG A 113 1.68 -25.59 18.01
N ALA A 114 1.04 -26.75 17.89
CA ALA A 114 1.23 -27.63 16.73
C ALA A 114 0.78 -27.02 15.38
N GLN A 115 0.09 -25.88 15.40
CA GLN A 115 -0.46 -25.21 14.20
C GLN A 115 0.48 -24.14 13.61
N SER A 116 1.63 -23.89 14.22
CA SER A 116 2.61 -22.89 13.75
C SER A 116 4.04 -23.38 13.92
N ILE A 117 4.96 -22.86 13.12
CA ILE A 117 6.38 -23.21 13.19
C ILE A 117 6.97 -22.81 14.55
N ARG A 118 6.74 -21.57 15.00
CA ARG A 118 7.17 -21.10 16.33
C ARG A 118 6.60 -21.86 17.53
N GLY A 119 5.48 -22.55 17.38
CA GLY A 119 4.94 -23.40 18.45
C GLY A 119 5.80 -24.63 18.74
N LEU A 120 6.67 -25.00 17.81
CA LEU A 120 7.62 -26.12 17.95
C LEU A 120 8.93 -25.71 18.64
N PHE A 121 9.12 -24.42 18.90
CA PHE A 121 10.32 -23.91 19.57
C PHE A 121 10.13 -23.92 21.08
N LYS A 122 11.20 -24.19 21.80
CA LYS A 122 11.33 -23.92 23.23
C LYS A 122 12.35 -22.79 23.40
N ILE A 123 11.99 -21.83 24.25
CA ILE A 123 12.89 -20.77 24.68
C ILE A 123 13.67 -21.31 25.87
N ARG A 124 15.00 -21.23 25.80
CA ARG A 124 15.90 -21.68 26.87
C ARG A 124 15.87 -20.64 28.00
N LEU A 125 15.63 -21.11 29.21
CA LEU A 125 15.53 -20.23 30.38
C LEU A 125 16.90 -19.99 31.01
N ALA A 126 16.97 -19.08 32.00
CA ALA A 126 18.23 -18.69 32.64
C ALA A 126 19.03 -19.91 33.16
N GLU A 127 18.33 -20.85 33.80
CA GLU A 127 18.93 -22.07 34.37
C GLU A 127 19.61 -22.96 33.31
N GLU A 128 19.08 -22.99 32.09
CA GLU A 128 19.57 -23.80 30.97
C GLU A 128 20.75 -23.15 30.22
N THR A 129 20.96 -21.86 30.46
CA THR A 129 21.98 -21.03 29.81
C THR A 129 23.08 -20.58 30.77
N GLY A 130 23.04 -21.06 32.02
CA GLY A 130 23.99 -20.69 33.07
C GLY A 130 23.83 -19.25 33.59
N ARG A 131 22.71 -18.58 33.26
CA ARG A 131 22.34 -17.26 33.79
C ARG A 131 21.52 -17.39 35.07
N LYS A 132 21.42 -16.30 35.82
CA LYS A 132 20.46 -16.18 36.93
C LYS A 132 19.22 -15.45 36.43
N LYS A 133 18.05 -15.87 36.92
CA LYS A 133 16.81 -15.11 36.75
C LYS A 133 17.00 -13.73 37.36
N VAL A 134 16.40 -12.71 36.74
CA VAL A 134 16.41 -11.34 37.25
C VAL A 134 15.05 -11.02 37.86
N ALA A 135 14.99 -10.04 38.76
CA ALA A 135 13.71 -9.62 39.32
C ALA A 135 12.89 -8.90 38.25
N LEU A 136 11.56 -9.08 38.25
CA LEU A 136 10.68 -8.45 37.26
C LEU A 136 10.82 -6.91 37.27
N ASP A 137 11.05 -6.32 38.44
CA ASP A 137 11.24 -4.88 38.63
C ASP A 137 12.55 -4.34 38.01
N GLU A 138 13.52 -5.21 37.73
CA GLU A 138 14.77 -4.86 37.03
C GLU A 138 14.60 -4.89 35.50
N VAL A 139 13.51 -5.49 35.01
CA VAL A 139 13.20 -5.55 33.58
C VAL A 139 12.59 -4.23 33.12
N MET A 140 12.98 -3.78 31.92
CA MET A 140 12.44 -2.60 31.24
C MET A 140 10.91 -2.52 31.35
N SER A 141 10.41 -1.29 31.44
CA SER A 141 8.99 -1.07 31.70
C SER A 141 8.11 -1.54 30.53
N ALA A 142 6.87 -1.94 30.82
CA ALA A 142 5.91 -2.29 29.77
C ALA A 142 5.64 -1.08 28.85
N ALA A 143 5.68 0.14 29.41
CA ALA A 143 5.55 1.39 28.68
C ALA A 143 6.68 1.63 27.65
N ASP A 144 7.88 1.06 27.87
CA ASP A 144 8.97 1.11 26.90
C ASP A 144 8.85 -0.01 25.85
N ILE A 145 8.35 -1.18 26.22
CA ILE A 145 8.11 -2.29 25.29
C ILE A 145 7.03 -1.93 24.28
N VAL A 146 5.90 -1.34 24.70
CA VAL A 146 4.78 -1.01 23.79
C VAL A 146 5.15 0.01 22.70
N LYS A 147 6.22 0.78 22.87
CA LYS A 147 6.76 1.69 21.83
C LYS A 147 7.31 0.92 20.61
N ARG A 148 7.67 -0.36 20.80
CA ARG A 148 8.10 -1.28 19.72
C ARG A 148 6.91 -1.95 19.03
N PHE A 149 5.69 -1.70 19.50
CA PHE A 149 4.49 -2.30 18.93
C PHE A 149 3.81 -1.36 17.95
N SER A 150 3.37 -1.94 16.84
CA SER A 150 2.52 -1.25 15.87
C SER A 150 1.23 -2.02 15.61
N THR A 151 0.17 -1.30 15.29
CA THR A 151 -0.99 -1.92 14.64
C THR A 151 -0.71 -2.03 13.14
N GLY A 152 -0.96 -3.20 12.56
CA GLY A 152 -0.66 -3.47 11.16
C GLY A 152 -1.54 -2.67 10.19
N ALA A 153 -1.10 -2.62 8.94
CA ALA A 153 -1.71 -1.86 7.87
C ALA A 153 -3.12 -2.36 7.49
N MET A 154 -4.16 -1.73 8.02
CA MET A 154 -5.55 -2.08 7.76
C MET A 154 -6.28 -0.86 7.21
N SER A 155 -6.70 -0.92 5.95
CA SER A 155 -7.20 0.26 5.24
C SER A 155 -8.55 0.75 5.78
N PHE A 156 -8.68 2.07 5.88
CA PHE A 156 -10.00 2.70 5.92
C PHE A 156 -10.77 2.33 4.63
N GLY A 157 -11.98 1.81 4.80
CA GLY A 157 -12.75 1.12 3.75
C GLY A 157 -12.83 -0.39 4.00
N SER A 158 -11.70 -1.05 4.28
CA SER A 158 -11.72 -2.45 4.75
C SER A 158 -12.33 -2.53 6.16
N ILE A 159 -11.83 -1.68 7.07
CA ILE A 159 -12.41 -1.48 8.40
C ILE A 159 -13.17 -0.14 8.46
N SER A 160 -14.12 -0.06 9.39
CA SER A 160 -14.91 1.13 9.67
C SER A 160 -14.04 2.26 10.21
N ARG A 161 -14.52 3.51 10.10
CA ARG A 161 -13.85 4.67 10.70
C ARG A 161 -13.67 4.47 12.20
N GLU A 162 -14.69 3.95 12.88
CA GLU A 162 -14.71 3.73 14.32
C GLU A 162 -13.60 2.76 14.76
N ALA A 163 -13.44 1.64 14.05
CA ALA A 163 -12.36 0.70 14.33
C ALA A 163 -10.98 1.32 14.03
N HIS A 164 -10.85 2.02 12.91
CA HIS A 164 -9.58 2.61 12.46
C HIS A 164 -9.08 3.70 13.44
N THR A 165 -9.95 4.64 13.83
CA THR A 165 -9.58 5.70 14.78
C THR A 165 -9.40 5.16 16.20
N THR A 166 -10.13 4.11 16.60
CA THR A 166 -9.91 3.44 17.90
C THR A 166 -8.49 2.90 18.03
N LEU A 167 -7.98 2.23 16.98
CA LEU A 167 -6.60 1.76 16.95
C LEU A 167 -5.61 2.93 16.98
N ALA A 168 -5.86 3.99 16.21
CA ALA A 168 -4.99 5.15 16.20
C ALA A 168 -4.88 5.84 17.56
N ARG A 169 -6.02 6.08 18.22
CA ARG A 169 -6.09 6.66 19.56
C ARG A 169 -5.33 5.80 20.57
N ALA A 170 -5.57 4.48 20.58
CA ALA A 170 -4.89 3.57 21.48
C ALA A 170 -3.36 3.62 21.32
N MET A 171 -2.86 3.50 20.09
CA MET A 171 -1.42 3.49 19.83
C MET A 171 -0.76 4.81 20.16
N ASN A 172 -1.39 5.94 19.80
CA ASN A 172 -0.88 7.27 20.12
C ASN A 172 -0.84 7.52 21.64
N THR A 173 -1.80 6.98 22.40
CA THR A 173 -1.81 7.09 23.87
C THR A 173 -0.64 6.34 24.52
N ILE A 174 -0.26 5.17 24.00
CA ILE A 174 0.80 4.33 24.60
C ILE A 174 2.19 4.59 24.01
N GLY A 175 2.30 5.51 23.04
CA GLY A 175 3.56 5.81 22.35
C GLY A 175 3.99 4.75 21.33
N GLY A 176 3.12 3.79 21.01
CA GLY A 176 3.30 2.89 19.88
C GLY A 176 2.80 3.54 18.57
N LYS A 177 2.71 2.76 17.49
CA LYS A 177 2.38 3.30 16.16
C LYS A 177 1.13 2.64 15.56
N SER A 178 0.26 3.43 14.92
CA SER A 178 -0.81 2.88 14.08
C SER A 178 -0.56 3.14 12.60
N ASN A 179 -1.11 2.27 11.74
CA ASN A 179 -0.88 2.30 10.30
C ASN A 179 -2.19 2.51 9.53
N THR A 180 -2.17 3.43 8.57
CA THR A 180 -3.34 3.77 7.75
C THR A 180 -3.84 2.62 6.89
N GLY A 181 -2.94 1.72 6.48
CA GLY A 181 -3.17 0.83 5.35
C GLY A 181 -3.31 1.58 4.02
N GLU A 182 -3.63 0.84 2.96
CA GLU A 182 -3.65 1.34 1.58
C GLU A 182 -4.83 2.26 1.22
N GLY A 183 -5.62 2.70 2.20
CA GLY A 183 -6.92 3.35 1.97
C GLY A 183 -6.93 4.87 2.02
N GLY A 184 -5.77 5.51 2.26
CA GLY A 184 -5.70 6.91 2.66
C GLY A 184 -6.11 7.14 4.12
N GLU A 185 -6.16 8.40 4.54
CA GLU A 185 -6.67 8.82 5.86
C GLU A 185 -7.42 10.14 5.71
N GLU A 186 -8.50 10.32 6.47
CA GLU A 186 -9.31 11.54 6.40
C GLU A 186 -8.53 12.74 6.96
N ALA A 187 -8.49 13.84 6.21
CA ALA A 187 -7.64 15.00 6.51
C ALA A 187 -8.03 15.75 7.80
N ASP A 188 -9.27 15.58 8.29
CA ASP A 188 -9.68 16.13 9.59
C ASP A 188 -8.90 15.52 10.75
N ARG A 189 -8.37 14.30 10.59
CA ARG A 189 -7.48 13.65 11.56
C ARG A 189 -6.10 14.31 11.66
N TYR A 190 -5.73 15.20 10.74
CA TYR A 190 -4.48 15.96 10.81
C TYR A 190 -4.62 17.26 11.59
N LEU A 191 -5.86 17.73 11.77
CA LEU A 191 -6.12 19.02 12.38
C LEU A 191 -5.86 18.96 13.89
N PRO A 192 -5.12 19.93 14.46
CA PRO A 192 -4.91 19.99 15.90
C PRO A 192 -6.25 20.15 16.64
N LEU A 193 -6.33 19.60 17.84
CA LEU A 193 -7.50 19.75 18.71
C LEU A 193 -7.67 21.21 19.18
N PRO A 194 -8.88 21.62 19.60
CA PRO A 194 -9.08 22.88 20.32
C PRO A 194 -8.11 22.96 21.52
N GLY A 195 -7.19 23.93 21.50
CA GLY A 195 -6.11 24.06 22.50
C GLY A 195 -4.70 23.69 22.00
N GLY A 196 -4.54 23.24 20.75
CA GLY A 196 -3.24 23.09 20.08
C GLY A 196 -2.57 21.72 20.20
N GLY A 197 -3.21 20.74 20.85
CA GLY A 197 -2.71 19.36 20.93
C GLY A 197 -2.79 18.60 19.60
N LYS A 198 -1.92 17.60 19.41
CA LYS A 198 -2.01 16.68 18.27
C LYS A 198 -3.32 15.90 18.31
N ASN A 199 -3.91 15.66 17.15
CA ASN A 199 -5.10 14.82 17.05
C ASN A 199 -4.73 13.36 17.34
N PRO A 200 -5.33 12.72 18.37
CA PRO A 200 -5.02 11.34 18.71
C PRO A 200 -5.53 10.34 17.66
N GLU A 201 -6.36 10.77 16.71
CA GLU A 201 -6.82 9.92 15.60
C GLU A 201 -5.81 9.85 14.46
N ARG A 202 -4.79 10.71 14.38
CA ARG A 202 -3.80 10.65 13.29
C ARG A 202 -2.96 9.37 13.36
N SER A 203 -2.94 8.54 12.32
CA SER A 203 -2.02 7.40 12.30
C SER A 203 -0.56 7.83 12.12
N ALA A 204 0.36 7.23 12.87
CA ALA A 204 1.79 7.55 12.78
C ALA A 204 2.43 7.01 11.49
N ILE A 205 2.02 5.82 11.05
CA ILE A 205 2.50 5.17 9.83
C ILE A 205 1.50 5.42 8.70
N LYS A 206 1.99 5.93 7.58
CA LYS A 206 1.24 6.27 6.37
C LYS A 206 1.70 5.32 5.26
N GLN A 207 0.83 4.42 4.81
CA GLN A 207 1.18 3.47 3.75
C GLN A 207 1.13 4.12 2.35
N VAL A 208 2.08 3.73 1.50
CA VAL A 208 2.16 4.04 0.07
C VAL A 208 2.14 2.70 -0.67
N ALA A 209 1.00 2.37 -1.27
CA ALA A 209 0.76 1.10 -2.00
C ALA A 209 0.50 1.37 -3.49
N SER A 210 0.49 0.33 -4.32
CA SER A 210 0.33 0.43 -5.80
C SER A 210 -0.87 1.23 -6.27
N GLY A 211 -2.00 1.20 -5.56
CA GLY A 211 -3.18 2.00 -5.93
C GLY A 211 -3.01 3.52 -5.72
N ARG A 212 -2.02 3.95 -4.94
CA ARG A 212 -1.78 5.35 -4.50
C ARG A 212 -3.03 6.06 -3.93
N PHE A 213 -3.98 5.29 -3.41
CA PHE A 213 -5.21 5.86 -2.86
C PHE A 213 -4.93 6.77 -1.67
N GLY A 214 -5.40 8.01 -1.76
CA GLY A 214 -5.24 9.04 -0.72
C GLY A 214 -3.80 9.48 -0.47
N VAL A 215 -2.85 9.15 -1.36
CA VAL A 215 -1.45 9.57 -1.24
C VAL A 215 -1.30 10.97 -1.84
N THR A 216 -1.37 11.99 -0.99
CA THR A 216 -1.15 13.40 -1.34
C THR A 216 0.06 13.97 -0.60
N ALA A 217 0.53 15.15 -1.00
CA ALA A 217 1.56 15.88 -0.24
C ALA A 217 1.14 16.09 1.23
N GLU A 218 -0.12 16.46 1.51
CA GLU A 218 -0.63 16.62 2.89
C GLU A 218 -0.62 15.30 3.68
N TYR A 219 -1.00 14.19 3.04
CA TYR A 219 -0.97 12.86 3.66
C TYR A 219 0.45 12.46 4.08
N LEU A 220 1.43 12.69 3.20
CA LEU A 220 2.84 12.32 3.42
C LEU A 220 3.51 13.18 4.49
N VAL A 221 3.26 14.49 4.54
CA VAL A 221 3.88 15.35 5.57
C VAL A 221 3.32 15.13 6.98
N ASN A 222 2.17 14.45 7.10
CA ASN A 222 1.55 14.08 8.37
C ASN A 222 1.95 12.65 8.83
N SER A 223 2.98 12.04 8.24
CA SER A 223 3.54 10.77 8.68
C SER A 223 4.70 10.95 9.67
N ASP A 224 4.86 10.02 10.61
CA ASP A 224 6.14 9.77 11.28
C ASP A 224 6.94 8.69 10.54
N VAL A 225 6.24 7.74 9.88
CA VAL A 225 6.83 6.72 9.01
C VAL A 225 6.01 6.60 7.72
N MET A 226 6.65 6.59 6.57
CA MET A 226 6.04 6.29 5.27
C MET A 226 6.36 4.85 4.90
N GLN A 227 5.35 3.97 4.83
CA GLN A 227 5.56 2.56 4.54
C GLN A 227 5.23 2.23 3.08
N ILE A 228 6.24 1.89 2.28
CA ILE A 228 6.10 1.33 0.94
C ILE A 228 5.62 -0.12 1.08
N LYS A 229 4.41 -0.40 0.59
CA LYS A 229 3.81 -1.73 0.62
C LYS A 229 4.10 -2.47 -0.69
N VAL A 230 5.21 -3.18 -0.74
CA VAL A 230 5.52 -4.07 -1.87
C VAL A 230 4.54 -5.23 -1.91
N ALA A 231 4.28 -5.85 -0.76
CA ALA A 231 3.39 -7.01 -0.66
C ALA A 231 2.71 -7.13 0.72
N GLN A 232 1.78 -8.09 0.84
CA GLN A 232 1.19 -8.51 2.11
C GLN A 232 1.03 -10.03 2.16
N GLY A 233 1.18 -10.63 3.36
CA GLY A 233 1.22 -12.09 3.49
C GLY A 233 -0.02 -12.83 2.98
N ALA A 234 -1.21 -12.22 3.09
CA ALA A 234 -2.47 -12.83 2.64
C ALA A 234 -2.64 -12.94 1.11
N LYS A 235 -1.82 -12.21 0.34
CA LYS A 235 -1.82 -12.18 -1.14
C LYS A 235 -0.56 -11.49 -1.67
N PRO A 236 0.60 -12.16 -1.64
CA PRO A 236 1.88 -11.52 -1.91
C PRO A 236 2.03 -11.05 -3.36
N GLY A 237 1.53 -11.83 -4.32
CA GLY A 237 1.64 -11.55 -5.76
C GLY A 237 0.52 -10.66 -6.34
N GLU A 238 -0.29 -10.01 -5.50
CA GLU A 238 -1.49 -9.28 -5.94
C GLU A 238 -1.67 -7.92 -5.25
N GLY A 239 -2.54 -7.10 -5.84
CA GLY A 239 -2.92 -5.79 -5.31
C GLY A 239 -4.00 -5.82 -4.22
N GLY A 240 -4.20 -4.65 -3.62
CA GLY A 240 -5.33 -4.33 -2.75
C GLY A 240 -6.69 -4.56 -3.43
N GLN A 241 -7.71 -4.89 -2.64
CA GLN A 241 -9.07 -5.10 -3.15
C GLN A 241 -10.07 -4.48 -2.17
N LEU A 242 -10.92 -3.59 -2.68
CA LEU A 242 -12.08 -3.07 -1.96
C LEU A 242 -13.34 -3.21 -2.83
N PRO A 243 -14.30 -4.04 -2.43
CA PRO A 243 -15.57 -4.18 -3.15
C PRO A 243 -16.33 -2.85 -3.26
N GLY A 244 -16.96 -2.59 -4.41
CA GLY A 244 -17.63 -1.31 -4.71
C GLY A 244 -18.74 -0.94 -3.73
N HIS A 245 -19.46 -1.92 -3.18
CA HIS A 245 -20.48 -1.71 -2.15
C HIS A 245 -19.91 -1.34 -0.77
N LYS A 246 -18.58 -1.26 -0.63
CA LYS A 246 -17.88 -0.66 0.52
C LYS A 246 -17.28 0.71 0.20
N VAL A 247 -17.39 1.19 -1.03
CA VAL A 247 -16.90 2.49 -1.47
C VAL A 247 -18.05 3.49 -1.36
N ASP A 248 -18.33 3.93 -0.13
CA ASP A 248 -19.28 5.02 0.11
C ASP A 248 -18.67 6.39 -0.29
N ALA A 249 -19.46 7.46 -0.19
CA ALA A 249 -19.00 8.81 -0.56
C ALA A 249 -17.76 9.29 0.22
N THR A 250 -17.63 8.89 1.48
CA THR A 250 -16.49 9.27 2.32
C THR A 250 -15.23 8.51 1.90
N ILE A 251 -15.34 7.19 1.69
CA ILE A 251 -14.25 6.36 1.15
C ILE A 251 -13.83 6.86 -0.23
N ALA A 252 -14.78 7.12 -1.11
CA ALA A 252 -14.55 7.62 -2.45
C ALA A 252 -13.74 8.92 -2.43
N LYS A 253 -14.15 9.87 -1.56
CA LYS A 253 -13.46 11.15 -1.35
C LYS A 253 -12.02 10.97 -0.86
N VAL A 254 -11.79 10.15 0.16
CA VAL A 254 -10.43 9.90 0.71
C VAL A 254 -9.52 9.26 -0.33
N ARG A 255 -10.08 8.41 -1.20
CA ARG A 255 -9.32 7.67 -2.20
C ARG A 255 -9.21 8.37 -3.55
N HIS A 256 -9.82 9.55 -3.72
CA HIS A 256 -9.95 10.24 -5.02
C HIS A 256 -10.53 9.29 -6.09
N SER A 257 -11.66 8.68 -5.76
CA SER A 257 -12.32 7.68 -6.60
C SER A 257 -13.83 7.93 -6.65
N THR A 258 -14.56 7.08 -7.36
CA THR A 258 -16.00 7.23 -7.56
C THR A 258 -16.79 6.34 -6.59
N PRO A 259 -17.83 6.87 -5.91
CA PRO A 259 -18.71 6.07 -5.07
C PRO A 259 -19.30 4.86 -5.81
N GLY A 260 -19.39 3.72 -5.13
CA GLY A 260 -19.98 2.49 -5.67
C GLY A 260 -19.10 1.69 -6.64
N VAL A 261 -17.99 2.26 -7.13
CA VAL A 261 -17.07 1.56 -8.06
C VAL A 261 -16.05 0.74 -7.26
N GLY A 262 -15.87 -0.53 -7.64
CA GLY A 262 -14.88 -1.40 -7.02
C GLY A 262 -13.44 -0.93 -7.27
N LEU A 263 -12.58 -1.05 -6.25
CA LEU A 263 -11.19 -0.63 -6.33
C LEU A 263 -10.27 -1.85 -6.27
N ILE A 264 -9.63 -2.15 -7.38
CA ILE A 264 -8.58 -3.16 -7.49
C ILE A 264 -7.28 -2.42 -7.76
N SER A 265 -6.32 -2.54 -6.85
CA SER A 265 -5.00 -1.96 -7.07
C SER A 265 -4.22 -2.82 -8.07
N PRO A 266 -3.35 -2.21 -8.89
CA PRO A 266 -2.40 -2.97 -9.69
C PRO A 266 -1.56 -3.88 -8.78
N PRO A 267 -1.16 -5.09 -9.22
CA PRO A 267 -0.23 -5.91 -8.45
C PRO A 267 1.12 -5.22 -8.21
N PRO A 268 1.82 -4.68 -9.22
CA PRO A 268 3.07 -3.98 -8.99
C PRO A 268 2.85 -2.52 -8.61
N HIS A 269 3.86 -1.94 -7.97
CA HIS A 269 4.06 -0.51 -8.03
C HIS A 269 4.61 -0.15 -9.42
N HIS A 270 3.90 0.67 -10.20
CA HIS A 270 4.35 1.03 -11.55
C HIS A 270 5.60 1.94 -11.59
N ASP A 271 6.06 2.38 -10.41
CA ASP A 271 7.29 3.11 -10.16
C ASP A 271 8.32 2.29 -9.38
N ILE A 272 8.17 0.96 -9.36
CA ILE A 272 9.13 -0.01 -8.80
C ILE A 272 9.18 -1.24 -9.71
N TYR A 273 10.04 -1.21 -10.73
CA TYR A 273 10.34 -2.40 -11.55
C TYR A 273 11.71 -3.01 -11.24
N SER A 274 12.55 -2.28 -10.51
CA SER A 274 13.84 -2.75 -10.03
C SER A 274 14.21 -2.15 -8.67
N ILE A 275 15.38 -2.52 -8.15
CA ILE A 275 15.85 -2.05 -6.84
C ILE A 275 16.23 -0.57 -6.86
N GLU A 276 16.72 -0.07 -8.00
CA GLU A 276 17.00 1.34 -8.21
C GLU A 276 15.74 2.20 -8.28
N ASP A 277 14.63 1.65 -8.80
CA ASP A 277 13.32 2.31 -8.74
C ASP A 277 12.79 2.39 -7.30
N LEU A 278 12.95 1.32 -6.52
CA LEU A 278 12.63 1.37 -5.09
C LEU A 278 13.46 2.44 -4.37
N ALA A 279 14.76 2.53 -4.67
CA ALA A 279 15.63 3.57 -4.15
C ALA A 279 15.14 4.97 -4.56
N GLN A 280 14.64 5.13 -5.79
CA GLN A 280 14.05 6.38 -6.26
C GLN A 280 12.77 6.73 -5.50
N LEU A 281 11.87 5.77 -5.23
CA LEU A 281 10.68 6.05 -4.41
C LEU A 281 11.04 6.39 -2.96
N ILE A 282 12.01 5.70 -2.34
CA ILE A 282 12.51 6.06 -1.00
C ILE A 282 13.02 7.50 -1.01
N TYR A 283 13.79 7.87 -2.03
CA TYR A 283 14.31 9.21 -2.23
C TYR A 283 13.19 10.25 -2.41
N ASP A 284 12.16 9.96 -3.23
CA ASP A 284 11.00 10.84 -3.42
C ASP A 284 10.27 11.12 -2.09
N LEU A 285 9.98 10.05 -1.33
CA LEU A 285 9.28 10.15 -0.05
C LEU A 285 10.09 10.95 0.97
N LYS A 286 11.41 10.73 1.04
CA LYS A 286 12.29 11.47 1.94
C LYS A 286 12.42 12.95 1.52
N ASN A 287 12.32 13.28 0.24
CA ASN A 287 12.28 14.67 -0.20
C ASN A 287 10.98 15.35 0.24
N VAL A 288 9.80 14.73 0.07
CA VAL A 288 8.52 15.32 0.53
C VAL A 288 8.49 15.51 2.04
N ASN A 289 8.92 14.51 2.80
CA ASN A 289 8.94 14.58 4.26
C ASN A 289 10.29 14.12 4.83
N PRO A 290 11.29 15.02 4.92
CA PRO A 290 12.63 14.69 5.40
C PRO A 290 12.68 14.18 6.84
N ALA A 291 11.68 14.49 7.66
CA ALA A 291 11.62 14.13 9.07
C ALA A 291 11.07 12.71 9.32
N ALA A 292 10.37 12.11 8.35
CA ALA A 292 9.75 10.80 8.51
C ALA A 292 10.69 9.68 8.08
N ASP A 293 10.60 8.54 8.76
CA ASP A 293 11.34 7.32 8.37
C ASP A 293 10.63 6.62 7.20
N VAL A 294 11.39 5.92 6.34
CA VAL A 294 10.82 5.13 5.22
C VAL A 294 10.91 3.64 5.53
N SER A 295 9.75 2.99 5.58
CA SER A 295 9.64 1.55 5.79
C SER A 295 9.33 0.84 4.46
N VAL A 296 9.90 -0.35 4.25
CA VAL A 296 9.52 -1.24 3.14
C VAL A 296 8.91 -2.52 3.71
N LYS A 297 7.68 -2.83 3.31
CA LYS A 297 6.96 -4.03 3.74
C LYS A 297 7.06 -5.12 2.67
N LEU A 298 7.76 -6.19 3.03
CA LEU A 298 7.97 -7.40 2.25
C LEU A 298 7.17 -8.57 2.83
N VAL A 299 7.08 -9.66 2.08
CA VAL A 299 6.50 -10.93 2.56
C VAL A 299 7.61 -11.96 2.63
N SER A 300 7.53 -12.82 3.64
CA SER A 300 8.41 -13.96 3.77
C SER A 300 8.25 -14.92 2.60
N GLU A 301 9.35 -15.23 1.94
CA GLU A 301 9.55 -16.27 0.93
C GLU A 301 11.05 -16.58 0.87
N VAL A 302 11.45 -17.69 0.25
CA VAL A 302 12.88 -17.98 0.06
C VAL A 302 13.53 -16.87 -0.78
N GLY A 303 14.65 -16.32 -0.31
CA GLY A 303 15.40 -15.27 -1.01
C GLY A 303 15.05 -13.85 -0.57
N VAL A 304 14.07 -13.69 0.33
CA VAL A 304 13.69 -12.37 0.89
C VAL A 304 14.88 -11.67 1.57
N GLY A 305 15.84 -12.40 2.13
CA GLY A 305 17.02 -11.82 2.75
C GLY A 305 17.91 -11.07 1.76
N THR A 306 18.01 -11.57 0.53
CA THR A 306 18.75 -10.92 -0.56
C THR A 306 18.04 -9.63 -1.00
N VAL A 307 16.72 -9.69 -1.14
CA VAL A 307 15.90 -8.50 -1.43
C VAL A 307 16.08 -7.47 -0.32
N ALA A 308 16.00 -7.88 0.95
CA ALA A 308 16.18 -7.00 2.11
C ALA A 308 17.55 -6.31 2.14
N ALA A 309 18.63 -7.01 1.73
CA ALA A 309 19.94 -6.38 1.58
C ALA A 309 19.95 -5.29 0.49
N GLY A 310 19.26 -5.51 -0.62
CA GLY A 310 19.02 -4.48 -1.64
C GLY A 310 18.24 -3.29 -1.07
N VAL A 311 17.18 -3.55 -0.32
CA VAL A 311 16.33 -2.53 0.33
C VAL A 311 17.13 -1.67 1.33
N ALA A 312 18.00 -2.29 2.13
CA ALA A 312 18.90 -1.58 3.04
C ALA A 312 19.90 -0.68 2.29
N LYS A 313 20.45 -1.16 1.15
CA LYS A 313 21.32 -0.37 0.27
C LYS A 313 20.57 0.78 -0.43
N ALA A 314 19.29 0.57 -0.73
CA ALA A 314 18.37 1.59 -1.23
C ALA A 314 17.96 2.65 -0.17
N ARG A 315 18.55 2.58 1.04
CA ARG A 315 18.40 3.54 2.15
C ARG A 315 17.06 3.49 2.88
N ALA A 316 16.33 2.37 2.86
CA ALA A 316 15.19 2.22 3.76
C ALA A 316 15.65 2.29 5.23
N ASP A 317 14.89 3.01 6.06
CA ASP A 317 15.13 3.15 7.50
C ASP A 317 14.63 1.91 8.26
N HIS A 318 13.61 1.24 7.72
CA HIS A 318 12.88 0.16 8.37
C HIS A 318 12.42 -0.91 7.35
N ILE A 319 12.48 -2.19 7.71
CA ILE A 319 11.99 -3.31 6.88
C ILE A 319 11.00 -4.13 7.69
N THR A 320 9.80 -4.32 7.16
CA THR A 320 8.80 -5.24 7.74
C THR A 320 8.79 -6.55 6.95
N ILE A 321 8.98 -7.68 7.63
CA ILE A 321 8.77 -9.02 7.07
C ILE A 321 7.41 -9.55 7.55
N SER A 322 6.50 -9.76 6.59
CA SER A 322 5.17 -10.30 6.86
C SER A 322 5.08 -11.80 6.59
N GLY A 323 4.53 -12.56 7.54
CA GLY A 323 4.19 -13.97 7.35
C GLY A 323 2.90 -14.20 6.56
N TYR A 324 2.77 -15.37 5.95
CA TYR A 324 1.56 -15.80 5.21
C TYR A 324 0.27 -15.76 6.07
N ASP A 325 0.40 -15.85 7.40
CA ASP A 325 -0.70 -15.86 8.36
C ASP A 325 -1.26 -14.44 8.68
N GLY A 326 -0.86 -13.44 7.90
CA GLY A 326 -1.43 -12.09 7.91
C GLY A 326 -2.93 -12.06 7.56
N GLY A 327 -3.69 -11.15 8.19
CA GLY A 327 -5.11 -10.95 7.89
C GLY A 327 -5.36 -10.16 6.61
N THR A 328 -6.59 -10.26 6.07
CA THR A 328 -7.06 -9.41 4.97
C THR A 328 -8.57 -9.18 5.03
N GLY A 329 -9.02 -8.03 4.53
CA GLY A 329 -10.45 -7.74 4.36
C GLY A 329 -11.06 -8.44 3.15
N ALA A 330 -10.28 -8.61 2.07
CA ALA A 330 -10.67 -9.26 0.82
C ALA A 330 -9.43 -9.80 0.08
N SER A 331 -9.47 -11.06 -0.31
CA SER A 331 -8.43 -11.77 -1.07
C SER A 331 -9.00 -13.04 -1.70
N PRO A 332 -8.48 -13.49 -2.86
CA PRO A 332 -8.77 -14.83 -3.35
C PRO A 332 -8.44 -15.92 -2.32
N LEU A 333 -9.26 -16.96 -2.27
CA LEU A 333 -9.06 -18.08 -1.34
C LEU A 333 -7.78 -18.88 -1.62
N THR A 334 -7.36 -18.93 -2.88
CA THR A 334 -6.11 -19.57 -3.31
C THR A 334 -4.90 -18.88 -2.67
N SER A 335 -4.83 -17.56 -2.77
CA SER A 335 -3.71 -16.76 -2.27
C SER A 335 -3.62 -16.80 -0.74
N LEU A 336 -4.76 -16.85 -0.06
CA LEU A 336 -4.85 -17.01 1.39
C LEU A 336 -4.26 -18.32 1.93
N LYS A 337 -4.21 -19.37 1.10
CA LYS A 337 -3.79 -20.71 1.53
C LYS A 337 -2.47 -21.17 0.92
N HIS A 338 -2.07 -20.58 -0.21
CA HIS A 338 -1.01 -21.14 -1.04
C HIS A 338 0.05 -20.13 -1.46
N ALA A 339 0.02 -18.90 -0.94
CA ALA A 339 1.03 -17.90 -1.26
C ALA A 339 1.66 -17.30 0.01
N GLY A 340 3.00 -17.14 -0.01
CA GLY A 340 3.80 -16.68 1.11
C GLY A 340 4.27 -17.80 2.04
N SER A 341 5.28 -17.50 2.85
CA SER A 341 5.93 -18.43 3.78
C SER A 341 5.80 -17.94 5.24
N PRO A 342 6.07 -18.80 6.25
CA PRO A 342 6.05 -18.42 7.66
C PRO A 342 7.07 -17.32 7.95
N TRP A 343 6.69 -16.32 8.75
CA TRP A 343 7.59 -15.19 9.03
C TRP A 343 8.86 -15.62 9.76
N GLU A 344 8.84 -16.72 10.53
CA GLU A 344 10.00 -17.24 11.23
C GLU A 344 11.16 -17.50 10.26
N MET A 345 10.84 -18.01 9.06
CA MET A 345 11.80 -18.29 7.99
C MET A 345 12.36 -17.00 7.39
N GLY A 346 11.48 -16.12 6.90
CA GLY A 346 11.90 -14.90 6.21
C GLY A 346 12.56 -13.88 7.14
N LEU A 347 12.15 -13.81 8.41
CA LEU A 347 12.78 -12.95 9.41
C LEU A 347 14.21 -13.41 9.69
N ALA A 348 14.41 -14.71 9.95
CA ALA A 348 15.74 -15.26 10.19
C ALA A 348 16.66 -15.07 8.98
N GLU A 349 16.19 -15.40 7.76
CA GLU A 349 16.96 -15.20 6.53
C GLU A 349 17.35 -13.73 6.33
N THR A 350 16.40 -12.81 6.57
CA THR A 350 16.64 -11.36 6.47
C THR A 350 17.67 -10.90 7.49
N HIS A 351 17.49 -11.28 8.76
CA HIS A 351 18.42 -10.92 9.82
C HIS A 351 19.83 -11.42 9.52
N GLN A 352 19.98 -12.73 9.22
CA GLN A 352 21.25 -13.35 8.89
C GLN A 352 21.93 -12.67 7.71
N THR A 353 21.21 -12.45 6.61
CA THR A 353 21.76 -11.83 5.41
C THR A 353 22.23 -10.40 5.67
N LEU A 354 21.47 -9.60 6.41
CA LEU A 354 21.84 -8.23 6.73
C LEU A 354 23.06 -8.14 7.65
N VAL A 355 23.20 -9.06 8.61
CA VAL A 355 24.38 -9.14 9.48
C VAL A 355 25.62 -9.51 8.66
N LEU A 356 25.52 -10.57 7.86
CA LEU A 356 26.62 -11.04 7.00
C LEU A 356 27.11 -9.98 6.00
N ASN A 357 26.25 -9.01 5.64
CA ASN A 357 26.59 -7.91 4.74
C ASN A 357 26.97 -6.60 5.46
N GLY A 358 26.98 -6.56 6.80
CA GLY A 358 27.27 -5.34 7.57
C GLY A 358 26.23 -4.22 7.38
N LEU A 359 24.97 -4.60 7.15
CA LEU A 359 23.84 -3.69 6.89
C LEU A 359 22.81 -3.65 8.03
N ARG A 360 22.81 -4.65 8.92
CA ARG A 360 21.77 -4.85 9.95
C ARG A 360 21.65 -3.69 10.96
N SER A 361 22.77 -3.05 11.33
CA SER A 361 22.81 -1.94 12.30
C SER A 361 22.02 -0.70 11.89
N ARG A 362 21.84 -0.50 10.58
CA ARG A 362 21.27 0.72 9.98
C ARG A 362 19.76 0.67 9.77
N VAL A 363 19.16 -0.50 9.96
CA VAL A 363 17.78 -0.77 9.57
C VAL A 363 17.06 -1.43 10.72
N ALA A 364 15.95 -0.83 11.15
CA ALA A 364 15.04 -1.47 12.09
C ALA A 364 14.28 -2.60 11.37
N LEU A 365 14.34 -3.82 11.91
CA LEU A 365 13.56 -4.95 11.42
C LEU A 365 12.28 -5.09 12.22
N GLN A 366 11.16 -5.17 11.52
CA GLN A 366 9.86 -5.49 12.09
C GLN A 366 9.34 -6.80 11.55
N VAL A 367 8.63 -7.53 12.40
CA VAL A 367 7.88 -8.71 11.97
C VAL A 367 6.38 -8.52 12.22
N ASP A 368 5.57 -8.96 11.27
CA ASP A 368 4.13 -9.14 11.47
C ASP A 368 3.66 -10.47 10.83
N GLY A 369 2.43 -10.87 11.12
CA GLY A 369 1.88 -12.17 10.70
C GLY A 369 1.51 -13.02 11.90
N GLY A 370 0.26 -12.90 12.34
CA GLY A 370 -0.26 -13.75 13.41
C GLY A 370 0.45 -13.67 14.76
N LEU A 371 1.06 -12.54 15.14
CA LEU A 371 1.51 -12.31 16.52
C LEU A 371 0.30 -12.11 17.45
N ARG A 372 0.32 -12.80 18.60
CA ARG A 372 -0.83 -12.92 19.51
C ARG A 372 -0.49 -12.80 20.99
N THR A 373 0.72 -13.21 21.39
CA THR A 373 1.16 -13.28 22.79
C THR A 373 2.56 -12.67 22.96
N GLY A 374 2.99 -12.44 24.21
CA GLY A 374 4.35 -12.01 24.52
C GLY A 374 5.41 -13.04 24.13
N ARG A 375 5.05 -14.34 24.10
CA ARG A 375 5.94 -15.38 23.58
C ARG A 375 6.25 -15.20 22.09
N ASP A 376 5.26 -14.83 21.28
CA ASP A 376 5.49 -14.54 19.86
C ASP A 376 6.49 -13.38 19.68
N VAL A 377 6.39 -12.34 20.53
CA VAL A 377 7.31 -11.19 20.53
C VAL A 377 8.73 -11.63 20.86
N VAL A 378 8.91 -12.41 21.94
CA VAL A 378 10.25 -12.89 22.34
C VAL A 378 10.87 -13.76 21.24
N ILE A 379 10.10 -14.65 20.60
CA ILE A 379 10.60 -15.46 19.48
C ILE A 379 10.98 -14.56 18.29
N GLY A 380 10.17 -13.57 17.95
CA GLY A 380 10.51 -12.60 16.93
C GLY A 380 11.81 -11.85 17.24
N ALA A 381 12.01 -11.43 18.49
CA ALA A 381 13.25 -10.79 18.93
C ALA A 381 14.45 -11.72 18.76
N LEU A 382 14.36 -12.96 19.24
CA LEU A 382 15.42 -13.97 19.12
C LEU A 382 15.79 -14.27 17.66
N LEU A 383 14.82 -14.22 16.74
CA LEU A 383 15.05 -14.36 15.30
C LEU A 383 15.52 -13.07 14.60
N GLY A 384 15.58 -11.94 15.32
CA GLY A 384 16.24 -10.71 14.88
C GLY A 384 15.35 -9.48 14.70
N ALA A 385 14.07 -9.49 15.13
CA ALA A 385 13.20 -8.32 15.03
C ALA A 385 13.44 -7.28 16.15
N ASP A 386 13.44 -6.00 15.80
CA ASP A 386 13.47 -4.85 16.71
C ASP A 386 12.06 -4.36 17.09
N GLU A 387 11.10 -4.45 16.15
CA GLU A 387 9.70 -4.00 16.29
C GLU A 387 8.69 -5.11 15.90
N PHE A 388 7.44 -4.98 16.36
CA PHE A 388 6.42 -6.04 16.23
C PHE A 388 5.07 -5.48 15.80
N GLY A 389 4.52 -6.02 14.71
CA GLY A 389 3.24 -5.60 14.13
C GLY A 389 2.09 -6.55 14.47
N PHE A 390 0.96 -5.97 14.93
CA PHE A 390 -0.24 -6.71 15.33
C PHE A 390 -1.46 -6.23 14.55
N SER A 391 -2.21 -7.14 13.92
CA SER A 391 -3.41 -6.77 13.15
C SER A 391 -4.67 -7.41 13.73
N THR A 392 -4.79 -8.73 13.63
CA THR A 392 -6.02 -9.45 13.99
C THR A 392 -6.31 -9.40 15.49
N ALA A 393 -5.30 -9.58 16.35
CA ALA A 393 -5.48 -9.57 17.81
C ALA A 393 -6.02 -8.22 18.33
N PRO A 394 -5.48 -7.04 17.98
CA PRO A 394 -6.06 -5.77 18.41
C PRO A 394 -7.45 -5.50 17.80
N LEU A 395 -7.76 -6.02 16.60
CA LEU A 395 -9.14 -5.99 16.08
C LEU A 395 -10.10 -6.86 16.91
N ILE A 396 -9.65 -8.03 17.38
CA ILE A 396 -10.43 -8.89 18.28
C ILE A 396 -10.64 -8.20 19.62
N ALA A 397 -9.60 -7.60 20.20
CA ALA A 397 -9.71 -6.78 21.41
C ALA A 397 -10.72 -5.63 21.24
N ALA A 398 -10.74 -4.99 20.06
CA ALA A 398 -11.72 -3.97 19.70
C ALA A 398 -13.12 -4.52 19.39
N GLY A 399 -13.31 -5.84 19.22
CA GLY A 399 -14.63 -6.46 19.11
C GLY A 399 -14.84 -7.44 17.94
N CYS A 400 -13.85 -7.68 17.09
CA CYS A 400 -13.96 -8.70 16.03
C CYS A 400 -14.24 -10.09 16.62
N ILE A 401 -15.21 -10.80 16.05
CA ILE A 401 -15.62 -12.15 16.45
C ILE A 401 -15.21 -13.24 15.45
N MET A 402 -14.27 -12.93 14.55
CA MET A 402 -13.73 -13.87 13.55
C MET A 402 -14.77 -14.53 12.61
N MET A 403 -15.83 -13.81 12.24
CA MET A 403 -16.87 -14.30 11.31
C MET A 403 -16.39 -14.50 9.87
N ARG A 404 -15.26 -13.89 9.47
CA ARG A 404 -14.65 -13.97 8.13
C ARG A 404 -15.54 -13.50 6.96
N LYS A 405 -16.48 -12.59 7.22
CA LYS A 405 -17.34 -11.93 6.20
C LYS A 405 -16.97 -10.47 5.92
N CYS A 406 -15.70 -10.12 6.11
CA CYS A 406 -15.19 -8.74 6.00
C CYS A 406 -15.43 -8.11 4.62
N HIS A 407 -15.35 -8.91 3.56
CA HIS A 407 -15.55 -8.51 2.17
C HIS A 407 -17.02 -8.26 1.81
N LEU A 408 -17.98 -8.83 2.56
CA LEU A 408 -19.40 -8.73 2.25
C LEU A 408 -20.05 -7.45 2.74
N ASN A 409 -19.34 -6.61 3.49
CA ASN A 409 -19.89 -5.42 4.15
C ASN A 409 -20.91 -5.74 5.27
N THR A 410 -21.07 -6.99 5.67
CA THR A 410 -22.08 -7.43 6.65
C THR A 410 -21.48 -7.74 8.03
N CYS A 411 -20.49 -6.96 8.48
CA CYS A 411 -19.84 -7.22 9.77
C CYS A 411 -20.83 -6.99 10.92
N PRO A 412 -21.16 -8.00 11.74
CA PRO A 412 -22.24 -7.90 12.73
C PRO A 412 -21.91 -6.98 13.92
N VAL A 413 -20.62 -6.66 14.09
CA VAL A 413 -20.06 -5.91 15.22
C VAL A 413 -19.44 -4.57 14.80
N GLY A 414 -19.74 -4.10 13.58
CA GLY A 414 -19.32 -2.76 13.13
C GLY A 414 -17.82 -2.57 12.88
N VAL A 415 -17.03 -3.64 12.81
CA VAL A 415 -15.57 -3.56 12.58
C VAL A 415 -15.22 -3.44 11.10
N ALA A 416 -15.64 -4.40 10.26
CA ALA A 416 -15.25 -4.49 8.85
C ALA A 416 -16.42 -4.19 7.90
N THR A 417 -17.05 -3.03 8.08
CA THR A 417 -18.24 -2.61 7.32
C THR A 417 -18.29 -1.09 7.19
N GLN A 418 -18.82 -0.60 6.06
CA GLN A 418 -19.18 0.79 5.83
C GLN A 418 -20.70 1.02 5.95
N ASP A 419 -21.49 -0.03 6.18
CA ASP A 419 -22.93 0.10 6.41
C ASP A 419 -23.18 0.92 7.70
N PRO A 420 -23.92 2.04 7.63
CA PRO A 420 -24.11 2.92 8.77
C PRO A 420 -24.93 2.29 9.91
N VAL A 421 -25.82 1.35 9.62
CA VAL A 421 -26.61 0.62 10.62
C VAL A 421 -25.71 -0.38 11.36
N LEU A 422 -24.85 -1.10 10.65
CA LEU A 422 -23.92 -2.05 11.25
C LEU A 422 -22.78 -1.36 12.00
N ARG A 423 -22.29 -0.22 11.52
CA ARG A 423 -21.26 0.60 12.22
C ARG A 423 -21.70 1.04 13.60
N LYS A 424 -23.00 1.36 13.80
CA LYS A 424 -23.57 1.67 15.14
C LYS A 424 -23.43 0.54 16.15
N ARG A 425 -23.16 -0.69 15.71
CA ARG A 425 -22.93 -1.86 16.57
C ARG A 425 -21.49 -1.96 17.07
N PHE A 426 -20.58 -1.12 16.60
CA PHE A 426 -19.21 -1.08 17.11
C PHE A 426 -19.20 -0.64 18.59
N LYS A 427 -18.60 -1.47 19.45
CA LYS A 427 -18.48 -1.24 20.91
C LYS A 427 -17.03 -1.26 21.39
N GLY A 428 -16.06 -1.29 20.48
CA GLY A 428 -14.65 -1.22 20.83
C GLY A 428 -14.30 0.15 21.38
N THR A 429 -13.37 0.19 22.34
CA THR A 429 -12.82 1.43 22.87
C THR A 429 -11.29 1.38 22.81
N PRO A 430 -10.60 2.53 22.81
CA PRO A 430 -9.14 2.55 22.84
C PRO A 430 -8.57 1.78 24.03
N GLU A 431 -9.24 1.82 25.19
CA GLU A 431 -8.80 1.17 26.42
C GLU A 431 -8.71 -0.35 26.26
N HIS A 432 -9.61 -0.99 25.51
CA HIS A 432 -9.52 -2.43 25.23
C HIS A 432 -8.22 -2.78 24.47
N VAL A 433 -7.83 -1.93 23.51
CA VAL A 433 -6.62 -2.14 22.71
C VAL A 433 -5.37 -1.81 23.53
N ILE A 434 -5.41 -0.76 24.34
CA ILE A 434 -4.36 -0.39 25.30
C ILE A 434 -4.09 -1.56 26.26
N ASN A 435 -5.14 -2.10 26.88
CA ASN A 435 -5.04 -3.25 27.79
C ASN A 435 -4.37 -4.43 27.11
N PHE A 436 -4.78 -4.78 25.89
CA PHE A 436 -4.15 -5.86 25.12
C PHE A 436 -2.64 -5.67 24.98
N PHE A 437 -2.19 -4.49 24.53
CA PHE A 437 -0.76 -4.24 24.32
C PHE A 437 0.04 -4.23 25.62
N PHE A 438 -0.51 -3.68 26.70
CA PHE A 438 0.15 -3.74 28.01
C PHE A 438 0.23 -5.18 28.53
N TYR A 439 -0.80 -6.01 28.33
CA TYR A 439 -0.73 -7.42 28.72
C TYR A 439 0.33 -8.20 27.93
N VAL A 440 0.39 -8.01 26.62
CA VAL A 440 1.47 -8.59 25.81
C VAL A 440 2.84 -8.11 26.30
N ALA A 441 2.99 -6.83 26.62
CA ALA A 441 4.23 -6.27 27.14
C ALA A 441 4.62 -6.83 28.52
N GLU A 442 3.66 -6.98 29.44
CA GLU A 442 3.91 -7.60 30.75
C GLU A 442 4.32 -9.07 30.63
N GLU A 443 3.73 -9.81 29.67
CA GLU A 443 4.15 -11.17 29.37
C GLU A 443 5.58 -11.22 28.82
N VAL A 444 5.97 -10.27 27.96
CA VAL A 444 7.37 -10.12 27.51
C VAL A 444 8.30 -9.87 28.69
N ARG A 445 7.90 -9.01 29.65
CA ARG A 445 8.71 -8.73 30.84
C ARG A 445 8.91 -9.97 31.69
N ALA A 446 7.85 -10.74 31.91
CA ALA A 446 7.91 -12.00 32.66
C ALA A 446 8.89 -12.99 32.00
N LEU A 447 8.82 -13.15 30.67
CA LEU A 447 9.72 -14.02 29.92
C LEU A 447 11.18 -13.54 29.99
N LEU A 448 11.44 -12.24 29.82
CA LEU A 448 12.80 -11.68 29.97
C LEU A 448 13.36 -11.95 31.37
N ALA A 449 12.55 -11.78 32.42
CA ALA A 449 12.94 -12.08 33.79
C ALA A 449 13.33 -13.55 33.98
N GLU A 450 12.52 -14.48 33.45
CA GLU A 450 12.78 -15.92 33.49
C GLU A 450 14.00 -16.35 32.67
N MET A 451 14.29 -15.64 31.58
CA MET A 451 15.50 -15.83 30.76
C MET A 451 16.75 -15.19 31.39
N GLY A 452 16.60 -14.28 32.36
CA GLY A 452 17.70 -13.60 33.02
C GLY A 452 18.22 -12.36 32.28
N TYR A 453 17.32 -11.65 31.59
CA TYR A 453 17.60 -10.42 30.84
C TYR A 453 16.72 -9.27 31.31
N THR A 454 17.24 -8.04 31.23
CA THR A 454 16.52 -6.84 31.68
C THR A 454 15.98 -6.00 30.54
N HIS A 455 16.49 -6.17 29.32
CA HIS A 455 16.08 -5.40 28.14
C HIS A 455 15.90 -6.31 26.93
N LEU A 456 14.92 -5.97 26.08
CA LEU A 456 14.64 -6.74 24.87
C LEU A 456 15.81 -6.74 23.89
N ASP A 457 16.56 -5.63 23.78
CA ASP A 457 17.71 -5.51 22.87
C ASP A 457 18.81 -6.55 23.15
N GLN A 458 18.94 -6.99 24.41
CA GLN A 458 19.96 -7.95 24.82
C GLN A 458 19.77 -9.35 24.22
N ILE A 459 18.57 -9.66 23.72
CA ILE A 459 18.23 -10.96 23.15
C ILE A 459 18.02 -10.91 21.64
N ILE A 460 18.05 -9.72 21.01
CA ILE A 460 17.76 -9.60 19.58
C ILE A 460 18.82 -10.37 18.77
N GLY A 461 18.35 -11.30 17.94
CA GLY A 461 19.21 -12.16 17.10
C GLY A 461 19.93 -13.28 17.84
N ASP A 462 19.65 -13.50 19.14
CA ASP A 462 20.32 -14.54 19.94
C ASP A 462 19.63 -15.91 19.79
N THR A 463 19.72 -16.48 18.58
CA THR A 463 19.05 -17.74 18.22
C THR A 463 19.53 -18.97 19.02
N ASP A 464 20.67 -18.89 19.72
CA ASP A 464 21.16 -19.95 20.62
C ASP A 464 20.23 -20.21 21.83
N LEU A 465 19.32 -19.26 22.10
CA LEU A 465 18.29 -19.37 23.12
C LEU A 465 17.03 -20.10 22.62
N LEU A 466 17.01 -20.55 21.36
CA LEU A 466 15.94 -21.35 20.79
C LEU A 466 16.38 -22.80 20.63
N GLU A 467 15.49 -23.73 20.96
CA GLU A 467 15.69 -25.15 20.70
C GLU A 467 14.42 -25.80 20.14
N LYS A 468 14.57 -26.88 19.37
CA LYS A 468 13.44 -27.71 18.94
C LYS A 468 12.90 -28.48 20.15
N ARG A 469 11.58 -28.50 20.34
CA ARG A 469 10.96 -29.34 21.39
C ARG A 469 11.23 -30.83 21.16
N ALA A 470 11.66 -31.52 22.21
CA ALA A 470 11.98 -32.96 22.18
C ALA A 470 10.75 -33.89 22.05
N LEU A 471 9.58 -33.45 22.53
CA LEU A 471 8.34 -34.25 22.60
C LEU A 471 7.35 -33.82 21.50
N ILE A 472 7.70 -34.00 20.23
CA ILE A 472 6.68 -33.94 19.16
C ILE A 472 6.21 -35.36 18.87
N GLN A 473 5.10 -35.78 19.49
CA GLN A 473 4.58 -37.14 19.34
C GLN A 473 4.02 -37.43 17.94
N HIS A 474 3.75 -36.40 17.13
CA HIS A 474 3.22 -36.57 15.78
C HIS A 474 4.29 -37.12 14.81
N TRP A 475 3.96 -38.22 14.14
CA TRP A 475 4.87 -38.96 13.26
C TRP A 475 5.48 -38.13 12.14
N LYS A 476 4.73 -37.19 11.52
CA LYS A 476 5.25 -36.29 10.47
C LYS A 476 6.22 -35.22 10.97
N ALA A 477 6.20 -34.89 12.25
CA ALA A 477 7.00 -33.78 12.79
C ALA A 477 8.36 -34.23 13.33
N ARG A 478 8.61 -35.55 13.40
CA ARG A 478 9.90 -36.11 13.84
C ARG A 478 11.06 -35.65 12.96
N GLY A 479 10.85 -35.55 11.64
CA GLY A 479 11.85 -35.15 10.65
C GLY A 479 12.07 -33.64 10.47
N LEU A 480 11.38 -32.77 11.22
CA LEU A 480 11.56 -31.32 11.07
C LEU A 480 12.96 -30.87 11.50
N ASP A 481 13.65 -30.10 10.67
CA ASP A 481 14.93 -29.47 10.99
C ASP A 481 14.83 -27.94 10.89
N PHE A 482 15.35 -27.25 11.90
CA PHE A 482 15.36 -25.79 12.04
C PHE A 482 16.78 -25.21 12.10
N SER A 483 17.81 -26.04 11.93
CA SER A 483 19.23 -25.66 12.04
C SER A 483 19.59 -24.42 11.20
N LYS A 484 19.10 -24.33 9.95
CA LYS A 484 19.31 -23.19 9.05
C LYS A 484 18.72 -21.89 9.58
N MET A 485 17.55 -21.96 10.21
CA MET A 485 16.85 -20.79 10.77
C MET A 485 17.46 -20.34 12.10
N PHE A 486 17.97 -21.28 12.90
CA PHE A 486 18.67 -20.98 14.15
C PHE A 486 20.15 -20.62 13.96
N PHE A 487 20.64 -20.62 12.72
CA PHE A 487 22.01 -20.19 12.44
C PHE A 487 22.24 -18.75 12.90
N LYS A 488 23.26 -18.58 13.74
CA LYS A 488 23.69 -17.30 14.28
C LYS A 488 24.97 -16.84 13.58
N PRO A 489 24.94 -15.76 12.80
CA PRO A 489 26.15 -15.19 12.21
C PRO A 489 27.10 -14.68 13.31
N ASP A 490 28.41 -14.83 13.09
CA ASP A 490 29.43 -14.27 13.98
C ASP A 490 29.57 -12.76 13.73
N ALA A 491 29.12 -11.95 14.69
CA ALA A 491 29.20 -10.50 14.65
C ALA A 491 29.14 -9.90 16.08
N PRO A 492 29.72 -8.71 16.30
CA PRO A 492 29.50 -7.95 17.54
C PRO A 492 28.01 -7.67 17.79
N HIS A 493 27.62 -7.56 19.05
CA HIS A 493 26.20 -7.42 19.42
C HIS A 493 25.55 -6.16 18.81
N GLU A 494 26.29 -5.05 18.74
CA GLU A 494 25.86 -3.80 18.11
C GLU A 494 25.60 -3.90 16.61
N ALA A 495 26.12 -4.94 15.95
CA ALA A 495 25.92 -5.21 14.53
C ALA A 495 24.74 -6.15 14.25
N VAL A 496 24.15 -6.78 15.28
CA VAL A 496 23.03 -7.73 15.11
C VAL A 496 21.65 -7.10 15.30
N HIS A 497 21.57 -5.87 15.82
CA HIS A 497 20.32 -5.15 16.01
C HIS A 497 20.43 -3.69 15.57
N TRP A 498 19.30 -2.97 15.54
CA TRP A 498 19.28 -1.58 15.07
C TRP A 498 19.92 -0.62 16.08
N THR A 499 21.01 0.03 15.65
CA THR A 499 21.83 0.91 16.52
C THR A 499 22.14 2.27 15.89
N GLU A 500 21.99 2.42 14.58
CA GLU A 500 22.27 3.66 13.84
C GLU A 500 21.20 3.97 12.79
N ARG A 501 21.06 5.25 12.43
CA ARG A 501 20.10 5.70 11.39
C ARG A 501 20.76 5.75 10.01
N GLN A 502 19.97 5.54 8.96
CA GLN A 502 20.43 5.74 7.59
C GLN A 502 20.79 7.20 7.32
N LYS A 503 21.83 7.42 6.52
CA LYS A 503 22.11 8.73 5.92
C LYS A 503 21.48 8.80 4.53
N HIS A 504 20.52 9.70 4.38
CA HIS A 504 19.82 9.96 3.12
C HIS A 504 20.52 11.07 2.33
N PRO A 505 20.72 10.92 1.00
CA PRO A 505 21.44 11.90 0.19
C PRO A 505 20.56 13.09 -0.23
N ILE A 506 19.98 13.81 0.74
CA ILE A 506 19.00 14.89 0.52
C ILE A 506 19.50 16.28 0.97
N ASP A 507 20.80 16.42 1.21
CA ASP A 507 21.41 17.65 1.73
C ASP A 507 21.72 18.69 0.63
N ASP A 508 22.03 18.24 -0.58
CA ASP A 508 22.47 19.09 -1.70
C ASP A 508 21.44 19.13 -2.85
N VAL A 509 20.17 18.85 -2.55
CA VAL A 509 19.10 18.80 -3.56
C VAL A 509 18.66 20.17 -4.01
N LEU A 510 18.29 20.31 -5.29
CA LEU A 510 17.85 21.56 -5.91
C LEU A 510 16.71 22.24 -5.12
N ASP A 511 15.82 21.45 -4.52
CA ASP A 511 14.69 21.97 -3.76
C ASP A 511 15.07 22.84 -2.56
N ARG A 512 16.23 22.63 -1.95
CA ARG A 512 16.67 23.51 -0.84
C ARG A 512 16.88 24.94 -1.33
N LYS A 513 17.41 25.10 -2.54
CA LYS A 513 17.51 26.40 -3.22
C LYS A 513 16.13 26.94 -3.61
N LEU A 514 15.24 26.08 -4.10
CA LEU A 514 13.86 26.48 -4.41
C LEU A 514 13.12 27.00 -3.17
N ILE A 515 13.26 26.33 -2.02
CA ILE A 515 12.65 26.74 -0.76
C ILE A 515 13.22 28.08 -0.28
N GLU A 516 14.53 28.28 -0.39
CA GLU A 516 15.17 29.57 -0.04
C GLU A 516 14.60 30.71 -0.88
N LEU A 517 14.52 30.53 -2.20
CA LEU A 517 13.99 31.53 -3.13
C LEU A 517 12.47 31.71 -2.98
N ALA A 518 11.74 30.67 -2.57
CA ALA A 518 10.31 30.70 -2.34
C ALA A 518 9.90 31.21 -0.95
N LYS A 519 10.86 31.61 -0.10
CA LYS A 519 10.59 32.09 1.26
C LYS A 519 9.51 33.19 1.34
N PRO A 520 9.48 34.22 0.45
CA PRO A 520 8.41 35.22 0.46
C PRO A 520 7.00 34.63 0.24
N ALA A 521 6.89 33.60 -0.59
CA ALA A 521 5.63 32.89 -0.80
C ALA A 521 5.25 32.03 0.41
N LEU A 522 6.22 31.35 1.00
CA LEU A 522 6.00 30.45 2.15
C LEU A 522 5.66 31.20 3.45
N GLU A 523 6.19 32.41 3.64
CA GLU A 523 5.99 33.20 4.86
C GLU A 523 4.88 34.24 4.72
N ALA A 524 4.85 34.96 3.59
CA ALA A 524 3.96 36.10 3.38
C ALA A 524 2.92 35.88 2.27
N ARG A 525 2.89 34.69 1.63
CA ARG A 525 1.99 34.36 0.51
C ARG A 525 2.10 35.32 -0.68
N GLN A 526 3.30 35.87 -0.88
CA GLN A 526 3.60 36.75 -2.00
C GLN A 526 3.96 35.92 -3.25
N PRO A 527 3.50 36.30 -4.44
CA PRO A 527 3.93 35.66 -5.68
C PRO A 527 5.44 35.77 -5.89
N VAL A 528 6.08 34.68 -6.30
CA VAL A 528 7.50 34.60 -6.63
C VAL A 528 7.70 33.91 -7.98
N SER A 529 8.69 34.37 -8.73
CA SER A 529 9.13 33.76 -9.99
C SER A 529 10.59 33.36 -9.87
N ILE A 530 10.90 32.10 -10.19
CA ILE A 530 12.24 31.50 -10.02
C ILE A 530 12.67 30.93 -11.36
N GLU A 531 13.89 31.26 -11.81
CA GLU A 531 14.48 30.69 -13.02
C GLU A 531 15.81 30.00 -12.69
N LEU A 532 15.95 28.72 -13.03
CA LEU A 532 17.16 27.93 -12.74
C LEU A 532 17.47 26.91 -13.85
N PRO A 533 18.75 26.51 -14.02
CA PRO A 533 19.08 25.34 -14.84
C PRO A 533 18.71 24.03 -14.12
N ILE A 534 18.47 22.96 -14.89
CA ILE A 534 18.25 21.60 -14.35
C ILE A 534 19.01 20.55 -15.16
N ARG A 535 19.47 19.48 -14.48
CA ARG A 535 20.17 18.33 -15.07
C ARG A 535 19.52 17.02 -14.64
N ASN A 536 19.81 15.95 -15.37
CA ASN A 536 19.21 14.63 -15.13
C ASN A 536 19.55 14.02 -13.75
N VAL A 537 20.58 14.55 -13.07
CA VAL A 537 20.94 14.19 -11.70
C VAL A 537 20.06 14.87 -10.65
N ASP A 538 19.38 15.97 -11.02
CA ASP A 538 18.42 16.69 -10.18
C ASP A 538 17.10 15.92 -10.20
N ARG A 539 16.95 15.02 -9.23
CA ARG A 539 15.80 14.12 -9.09
C ARG A 539 14.81 14.66 -8.06
N SER A 540 13.54 14.32 -8.24
CA SER A 540 12.44 14.69 -7.33
C SER A 540 12.27 16.19 -7.12
N THR A 541 12.71 17.01 -8.08
CA THR A 541 12.60 18.47 -7.98
C THR A 541 11.14 18.87 -7.81
N GLY A 542 10.86 19.72 -6.82
CA GLY A 542 9.54 20.19 -6.42
C GLY A 542 8.93 19.43 -5.23
N ALA A 543 9.41 18.22 -4.92
CA ALA A 543 8.82 17.37 -3.89
C ALA A 543 9.00 17.95 -2.47
N MET A 544 10.20 18.42 -2.13
CA MET A 544 10.49 18.98 -0.81
C MET A 544 9.86 20.38 -0.65
N LEU A 545 9.89 21.19 -1.72
CA LEU A 545 9.14 22.46 -1.75
C LEU A 545 7.65 22.23 -1.49
N SER A 546 7.06 21.22 -2.14
CA SER A 546 5.65 20.88 -1.98
C SER A 546 5.33 20.34 -0.59
N GLY A 547 6.25 19.59 0.01
CA GLY A 547 6.18 19.23 1.42
C GLY A 547 6.11 20.45 2.33
N GLU A 548 6.94 21.47 2.10
CA GLU A 548 6.92 22.72 2.87
C GLU A 548 5.63 23.53 2.67
N VAL A 549 5.06 23.55 1.45
CA VAL A 549 3.75 24.14 1.17
C VAL A 549 2.65 23.38 1.92
N ALA A 550 2.61 22.06 1.80
CA ALA A 550 1.58 21.22 2.44
C ALA A 550 1.62 21.30 3.98
N LYS A 551 2.81 21.36 4.60
CA LYS A 551 2.95 21.54 6.06
C LYS A 551 2.33 22.85 6.55
N ARG A 552 2.47 23.94 5.79
CA ARG A 552 1.99 25.28 6.18
C ARG A 552 0.53 25.52 5.81
N PHE A 553 0.14 25.06 4.63
CA PHE A 553 -1.12 25.45 3.99
C PHE A 553 -2.05 24.29 3.71
N LYS A 554 -1.66 23.05 4.06
CA LYS A 554 -2.44 21.82 3.89
C LYS A 554 -2.71 21.56 2.40
N HIS A 555 -3.64 20.66 2.07
CA HIS A 555 -4.03 20.41 0.67
C HIS A 555 -4.66 21.64 0.00
N LYS A 556 -5.18 22.59 0.79
CA LYS A 556 -5.69 23.88 0.26
C LYS A 556 -4.58 24.69 -0.42
N GLY A 557 -3.32 24.52 -0.02
CA GLY A 557 -2.17 25.13 -0.66
C GLY A 557 -2.21 26.65 -0.75
N LEU A 558 -1.55 27.17 -1.77
CA LEU A 558 -1.49 28.59 -2.11
C LEU A 558 -2.45 28.92 -3.27
N ARG A 559 -2.61 30.22 -3.57
CA ARG A 559 -3.27 30.62 -4.82
C ARG A 559 -2.43 30.15 -6.00
N GLU A 560 -3.07 29.88 -7.13
CA GLU A 560 -2.39 29.52 -8.37
C GLU A 560 -1.29 30.53 -8.70
N ASP A 561 -0.16 30.02 -9.21
CA ASP A 561 1.01 30.80 -9.60
C ASP A 561 1.64 31.66 -8.48
N THR A 562 1.36 31.35 -7.21
CA THR A 562 2.08 32.00 -6.10
C THR A 562 3.57 31.63 -6.13
N ILE A 563 3.92 30.41 -6.55
CA ILE A 563 5.31 30.02 -6.80
C ILE A 563 5.39 29.53 -8.24
N SER A 564 5.95 30.35 -9.13
CA SER A 564 6.25 29.99 -10.51
C SER A 564 7.73 29.66 -10.67
N VAL A 565 8.03 28.47 -11.17
CA VAL A 565 9.41 28.00 -11.37
C VAL A 565 9.61 27.61 -12.82
N LYS A 566 10.51 28.31 -13.50
CA LYS A 566 10.95 27.99 -14.86
C LYS A 566 12.32 27.34 -14.81
N LEU A 567 12.44 26.18 -15.46
CA LEU A 567 13.64 25.38 -15.50
C LEU A 567 14.07 25.15 -16.94
N THR A 568 15.38 25.13 -17.19
CA THR A 568 15.93 24.88 -18.53
C THR A 568 16.96 23.75 -18.46
N GLY A 569 16.78 22.71 -19.29
CA GLY A 569 17.67 21.56 -19.35
C GLY A 569 16.92 20.23 -19.39
N THR A 570 17.49 19.20 -18.76
CA THR A 570 16.88 17.86 -18.70
C THR A 570 16.60 17.51 -17.25
N ALA A 571 15.36 17.29 -16.86
CA ALA A 571 15.02 16.93 -15.47
C ALA A 571 15.28 15.45 -15.20
N GLY A 572 15.74 15.11 -14.00
CA GLY A 572 15.86 13.72 -13.55
C GLY A 572 14.52 13.05 -13.28
N GLN A 573 14.58 11.84 -12.73
CA GLN A 573 13.39 11.08 -12.33
C GLN A 573 12.52 11.87 -11.33
N SER A 574 11.21 11.66 -11.41
CA SER A 574 10.23 12.21 -10.44
C SER A 574 10.13 13.75 -10.45
N PHE A 575 10.37 14.39 -11.59
CA PHE A 575 10.19 15.84 -11.72
C PHE A 575 8.75 16.28 -11.39
N GLY A 576 8.58 17.22 -10.47
CA GLY A 576 7.26 17.66 -10.01
C GLY A 576 6.50 16.61 -9.21
N ALA A 577 7.19 15.64 -8.59
CA ALA A 577 6.52 14.67 -7.74
C ALA A 577 5.83 15.35 -6.55
N PHE A 578 4.57 14.99 -6.33
CA PHE A 578 3.70 15.52 -5.28
C PHE A 578 3.53 17.04 -5.31
N LEU A 579 3.65 17.66 -6.50
CA LEU A 579 3.62 19.11 -6.64
C LEU A 579 2.32 19.70 -6.06
N ALA A 580 2.45 20.57 -5.07
CA ALA A 580 1.33 21.09 -4.29
C ALA A 580 0.61 22.26 -5.02
N ARG A 581 -0.67 22.46 -4.67
CA ARG A 581 -1.45 23.59 -5.19
C ARG A 581 -0.79 24.94 -4.96
N GLY A 582 -0.74 25.74 -6.02
CA GLY A 582 -0.15 27.07 -6.06
C GLY A 582 1.32 27.09 -6.48
N VAL A 583 1.90 25.92 -6.76
CA VAL A 583 3.21 25.78 -7.39
C VAL A 583 3.05 25.39 -8.86
N SER A 584 3.73 26.12 -9.74
CA SER A 584 3.69 25.92 -11.19
C SER A 584 5.10 25.73 -11.73
N PHE A 585 5.32 24.63 -12.42
CA PHE A 585 6.61 24.28 -13.03
C PHE A 585 6.51 24.39 -14.55
N GLU A 586 7.39 25.19 -15.15
CA GLU A 586 7.64 25.20 -16.60
C GLU A 586 9.04 24.63 -16.86
N LEU A 587 9.15 23.59 -17.67
CA LEU A 587 10.42 23.03 -18.11
C LEU A 587 10.59 23.26 -19.62
N VAL A 588 11.62 24.01 -19.98
CA VAL A 588 12.09 24.15 -21.36
C VAL A 588 13.19 23.11 -21.59
N GLY A 589 12.84 22.02 -22.24
CA GLY A 589 13.70 20.86 -22.44
C GLY A 589 12.92 19.54 -22.40
N ALA A 590 13.41 18.57 -21.61
CA ALA A 590 12.81 17.24 -21.50
C ALA A 590 12.95 16.67 -20.08
N ALA A 591 12.14 15.69 -19.71
CA ALA A 591 12.21 15.02 -18.41
C ALA A 591 12.25 13.51 -18.56
N ASN A 592 12.80 12.82 -17.56
CA ASN A 592 12.80 11.35 -17.52
C ASN A 592 11.44 10.82 -17.01
N ASP A 593 11.43 9.65 -16.39
CA ASP A 593 10.24 8.97 -15.87
C ASP A 593 9.62 9.68 -14.65
N TYR A 594 8.38 9.31 -14.36
CA TYR A 594 7.65 9.69 -13.14
C TYR A 594 7.34 11.18 -13.00
N VAL A 595 7.33 11.93 -14.11
CA VAL A 595 6.91 13.34 -14.10
C VAL A 595 5.52 13.47 -13.47
N GLY A 596 5.37 14.39 -12.51
CA GLY A 596 4.10 14.62 -11.83
C GLY A 596 3.57 13.41 -11.04
N LYS A 597 4.43 12.46 -10.65
CA LYS A 597 4.08 11.36 -9.76
C LYS A 597 3.37 11.88 -8.51
N GLY A 598 2.15 11.40 -8.25
CA GLY A 598 1.33 11.85 -7.13
C GLY A 598 0.99 13.35 -7.14
N LEU A 599 0.93 14.00 -8.31
CA LEU A 599 0.59 15.42 -8.45
C LEU A 599 -0.63 15.79 -7.58
N SER A 600 -0.46 16.83 -6.75
CA SER A 600 -1.35 17.18 -5.62
C SER A 600 -1.83 18.63 -5.72
N GLY A 601 -2.22 19.05 -6.92
CA GLY A 601 -2.85 20.34 -7.22
C GLY A 601 -1.95 21.36 -7.91
N GLY A 602 -0.67 21.05 -8.13
CA GLY A 602 0.24 21.91 -8.90
C GLY A 602 0.00 21.86 -10.41
N ARG A 603 0.70 22.73 -11.15
CA ARG A 603 0.70 22.72 -12.63
C ARG A 603 2.08 22.37 -13.17
N ILE A 604 2.15 21.49 -14.16
CA ILE A 604 3.40 21.11 -14.83
C ILE A 604 3.27 21.40 -16.33
N VAL A 605 4.24 22.10 -16.90
CA VAL A 605 4.32 22.40 -18.32
C VAL A 605 5.70 21.99 -18.82
N ILE A 606 5.77 21.15 -19.86
CA ILE A 606 7.04 20.76 -20.47
C ILE A 606 6.95 20.95 -21.98
N ARG A 607 7.92 21.69 -22.52
CA ARG A 607 7.99 22.03 -23.94
C ARG A 607 9.44 22.04 -24.43
N PRO A 608 9.67 21.78 -25.72
CA PRO A 608 11.01 21.88 -26.27
C PRO A 608 11.51 23.34 -26.30
N PRO A 609 12.83 23.57 -26.41
CA PRO A 609 13.39 24.89 -26.68
C PRO A 609 12.90 25.47 -28.01
N GLU A 610 12.70 26.78 -28.10
CA GLU A 610 12.15 27.46 -29.29
C GLU A 610 13.01 27.27 -30.56
N ASN A 611 14.33 27.21 -30.41
CA ASN A 611 15.28 27.03 -31.51
C ASN A 611 15.67 25.56 -31.69
N THR A 612 14.69 24.67 -31.83
CA THR A 612 14.92 23.25 -32.08
C THR A 612 14.40 22.82 -33.44
N ASN A 613 15.07 21.82 -34.05
CA ASN A 613 14.56 21.12 -35.24
C ASN A 613 13.68 19.91 -34.87
N ILE A 614 13.48 19.67 -33.57
CA ILE A 614 12.65 18.57 -33.06
C ILE A 614 11.19 18.85 -33.39
N VAL A 615 10.54 17.88 -34.04
CA VAL A 615 9.08 17.86 -34.20
C VAL A 615 8.50 17.28 -32.91
N ALA A 616 7.90 18.14 -32.09
CA ALA A 616 7.38 17.79 -30.76
C ALA A 616 6.46 16.56 -30.80
N ALA A 617 5.45 16.58 -31.68
CA ALA A 617 4.45 15.51 -31.82
C ALA A 617 5.03 14.13 -32.21
N GLU A 618 6.28 14.05 -32.66
CA GLU A 618 6.94 12.81 -33.06
C GLU A 618 8.08 12.40 -32.10
N SER A 619 8.32 13.18 -31.04
CA SER A 619 9.51 13.04 -30.20
C SER A 619 9.17 12.87 -28.73
N ILE A 620 9.87 11.94 -28.06
CA ILE A 620 9.70 11.72 -26.62
C ILE A 620 10.18 12.95 -25.85
N ILE A 621 9.31 13.52 -25.03
CA ILE A 621 9.61 14.67 -24.15
C ILE A 621 9.58 14.31 -22.66
N VAL A 622 8.81 13.27 -22.30
CA VAL A 622 8.73 12.71 -20.94
C VAL A 622 8.79 11.19 -20.98
N GLY A 623 9.37 10.58 -19.93
CA GLY A 623 9.52 9.13 -19.83
C GLY A 623 8.22 8.39 -19.50
N ASN A 624 8.36 7.31 -18.73
CA ASN A 624 7.30 6.37 -18.38
C ASN A 624 6.58 6.75 -17.06
N THR A 625 5.40 6.14 -16.84
CA THR A 625 4.67 6.21 -15.57
C THR A 625 4.41 7.66 -15.11
N VAL A 626 4.20 8.54 -16.08
CA VAL A 626 3.90 9.97 -15.86
C VAL A 626 2.54 10.11 -15.19
N LEU A 627 2.42 11.02 -14.22
CA LEU A 627 1.21 11.28 -13.42
C LEU A 627 0.72 10.09 -12.58
N TYR A 628 1.61 9.16 -12.23
CA TYR A 628 1.23 7.98 -11.47
C TYR A 628 0.56 8.32 -10.14
N GLY A 629 -0.69 7.90 -9.98
CA GLY A 629 -1.45 8.10 -8.75
C GLY A 629 -1.76 9.57 -8.45
N ALA A 630 -1.68 10.45 -9.44
CA ALA A 630 -1.96 11.87 -9.27
C ALA A 630 -3.44 12.11 -8.89
N THR A 631 -3.69 13.09 -8.02
CA THR A 631 -5.01 13.30 -7.40
C THR A 631 -5.68 14.59 -7.81
N GLU A 632 -4.90 15.63 -8.14
CA GLU A 632 -5.40 16.94 -8.53
C GLU A 632 -4.30 17.73 -9.25
N GLY A 633 -4.67 18.67 -10.12
CA GLY A 633 -3.73 19.56 -10.81
C GLY A 633 -3.85 19.45 -12.33
N GLU A 634 -2.92 20.09 -13.03
CA GLU A 634 -2.89 20.13 -14.50
C GLU A 634 -1.50 19.85 -15.05
N ALA A 635 -1.44 19.19 -16.21
CA ALA A 635 -0.19 18.89 -16.88
C ALA A 635 -0.27 19.05 -18.41
N TYR A 636 0.68 19.77 -19.01
CA TYR A 636 0.71 20.06 -20.43
C TYR A 636 2.08 19.69 -21.02
N PHE A 637 2.10 18.73 -21.94
CA PHE A 637 3.32 18.16 -22.49
C PHE A 637 3.35 18.33 -24.02
N SER A 638 4.17 19.24 -24.53
CA SER A 638 4.34 19.39 -25.99
C SER A 638 5.35 18.38 -26.50
N GLY A 639 4.87 17.13 -26.61
CA GLY A 639 5.58 16.01 -27.20
C GLY A 639 4.99 14.67 -26.75
N VAL A 640 5.70 13.58 -27.06
CA VAL A 640 5.28 12.20 -26.78
C VAL A 640 5.72 11.76 -25.38
N ALA A 641 4.81 11.11 -24.66
CA ALA A 641 5.12 10.43 -23.40
C ALA A 641 5.42 8.94 -23.62
N GLY A 642 6.22 8.36 -22.73
CA GLY A 642 6.50 6.92 -22.73
C GLY A 642 5.30 6.05 -22.35
N GLU A 643 5.60 4.85 -21.86
CA GLU A 643 4.60 3.87 -21.43
C GLU A 643 3.87 4.30 -20.15
N ARG A 644 2.65 3.78 -19.96
CA ARG A 644 1.85 3.96 -18.73
C ARG A 644 1.59 5.42 -18.37
N PHE A 645 1.45 6.28 -19.37
CA PHE A 645 1.03 7.66 -19.17
C PHE A 645 -0.30 7.72 -18.41
N ALA A 646 -0.37 8.53 -17.35
CA ALA A 646 -1.53 8.71 -16.50
C ALA A 646 -2.03 7.42 -15.82
N VAL A 647 -1.14 6.45 -15.57
CA VAL A 647 -1.48 5.25 -14.81
C VAL A 647 -2.00 5.62 -13.42
N ARG A 648 -3.14 5.06 -13.00
CA ARG A 648 -3.79 5.41 -11.73
C ARG A 648 -4.11 6.91 -11.54
N ASN A 649 -4.21 7.71 -12.61
CA ASN A 649 -4.68 9.09 -12.48
C ASN A 649 -6.08 9.11 -11.83
N SER A 650 -6.24 9.99 -10.85
CA SER A 650 -7.40 10.06 -9.98
C SER A 650 -8.05 11.46 -9.97
N GLY A 651 -7.52 12.42 -10.72
CA GLY A 651 -8.10 13.77 -10.78
C GLY A 651 -7.32 14.84 -11.52
N VAL A 652 -6.20 14.51 -12.19
CA VAL A 652 -5.46 15.48 -13.01
C VAL A 652 -6.07 15.63 -14.39
N ALA A 653 -6.12 16.87 -14.88
CA ALA A 653 -6.34 17.17 -16.28
C ALA A 653 -5.00 17.24 -17.02
N ALA A 654 -4.81 16.45 -18.09
CA ALA A 654 -3.56 16.40 -18.83
C ALA A 654 -3.76 16.46 -20.35
N VAL A 655 -2.86 17.17 -21.05
CA VAL A 655 -2.79 17.19 -22.51
C VAL A 655 -1.38 16.78 -22.97
N VAL A 656 -1.32 15.86 -23.92
CA VAL A 656 -0.07 15.28 -24.44
C VAL A 656 -0.19 15.03 -25.96
N GLU A 657 0.93 15.10 -26.69
CA GLU A 657 0.95 14.97 -28.15
C GLU A 657 1.16 13.54 -28.66
N GLY A 658 1.23 12.57 -27.74
CA GLY A 658 1.29 11.13 -28.04
C GLY A 658 1.67 10.34 -26.80
N VAL A 659 1.35 9.04 -26.77
CA VAL A 659 1.65 8.16 -25.62
C VAL A 659 2.07 6.77 -26.08
N GLY A 660 2.94 6.11 -25.29
CA GLY A 660 3.30 4.71 -25.48
C GLY A 660 2.21 3.71 -25.07
N ASP A 661 2.60 2.45 -24.87
CA ASP A 661 1.70 1.37 -24.45
C ASP A 661 1.10 1.65 -23.06
N HIS A 662 -0.10 1.13 -22.79
CA HIS A 662 -0.78 1.20 -21.49
C HIS A 662 -1.17 2.61 -21.01
N GLY A 663 -1.45 3.55 -21.93
CA GLY A 663 -2.00 4.86 -21.56
C GLY A 663 -3.31 4.73 -20.76
N CYS A 664 -3.47 5.56 -19.72
CA CYS A 664 -4.63 5.60 -18.83
C CYS A 664 -4.92 4.27 -18.07
N GLU A 665 -3.93 3.40 -17.92
CA GLU A 665 -4.08 2.13 -17.17
C GLU A 665 -4.55 2.41 -15.73
N TYR A 666 -5.59 1.71 -15.27
CA TYR A 666 -6.20 1.88 -13.94
C TYR A 666 -6.63 3.31 -13.56
N MET A 667 -6.85 4.22 -14.50
CA MET A 667 -7.34 5.58 -14.20
C MET A 667 -8.72 5.52 -13.50
N THR A 668 -8.90 6.30 -12.43
CA THR A 668 -10.12 6.36 -11.60
C THR A 668 -10.79 7.74 -11.57
N GLY A 669 -10.15 8.74 -12.16
CA GLY A 669 -10.64 10.12 -12.22
C GLY A 669 -9.69 11.01 -13.02
N GLY A 670 -10.10 12.25 -13.27
CA GLY A 670 -9.36 13.20 -14.09
C GLY A 670 -9.73 13.15 -15.57
N ILE A 671 -9.01 13.93 -16.38
CA ILE A 671 -9.25 14.07 -17.81
C ILE A 671 -7.92 13.95 -18.54
N VAL A 672 -7.83 13.10 -19.57
CA VAL A 672 -6.63 12.98 -20.40
C VAL A 672 -6.96 13.26 -21.86
N VAL A 673 -6.23 14.15 -22.49
CA VAL A 673 -6.35 14.46 -23.91
C VAL A 673 -5.05 14.08 -24.61
N VAL A 674 -5.14 13.19 -25.61
CA VAL A 674 -4.03 12.79 -26.46
C VAL A 674 -4.28 13.33 -27.87
N ILE A 675 -3.45 14.25 -28.34
CA ILE A 675 -3.55 14.89 -29.66
C ILE A 675 -2.57 14.30 -30.70
N GLY A 676 -2.27 13.01 -30.57
CA GLY A 676 -1.43 12.23 -31.48
C GLY A 676 -1.51 10.72 -31.23
N GLN A 677 -0.51 9.95 -31.65
CA GLN A 677 -0.56 8.49 -31.64
C GLN A 677 -0.56 7.88 -30.22
N THR A 678 -1.19 6.71 -30.08
CA THR A 678 -1.26 5.94 -28.84
C THR A 678 -0.64 4.54 -28.99
N GLY A 679 -0.12 3.98 -27.89
CA GLY A 679 0.29 2.57 -27.85
C GLY A 679 -0.87 1.61 -27.60
N ARG A 680 -0.53 0.33 -27.48
CA ARG A 680 -1.47 -0.78 -27.24
C ARG A 680 -2.00 -0.80 -25.81
N ASN A 681 -3.11 -1.51 -25.62
CA ASN A 681 -3.74 -1.77 -24.33
C ASN A 681 -4.11 -0.49 -23.56
N PHE A 682 -4.50 0.57 -24.30
CA PHE A 682 -4.96 1.83 -23.73
C PHE A 682 -6.23 1.61 -22.87
N ALA A 683 -6.36 2.32 -21.76
CA ALA A 683 -7.47 2.26 -20.81
C ALA A 683 -7.69 0.91 -20.10
N ALA A 684 -6.70 0.01 -20.10
CA ALA A 684 -6.82 -1.25 -19.36
C ALA A 684 -7.04 -1.01 -17.85
N GLY A 685 -8.11 -1.59 -17.31
CA GLY A 685 -8.48 -1.40 -15.90
C GLY A 685 -8.98 0.01 -15.56
N MET A 686 -9.18 0.89 -16.54
CA MET A 686 -9.72 2.24 -16.32
C MET A 686 -11.16 2.14 -15.79
N SER A 687 -11.39 2.65 -14.58
CA SER A 687 -12.66 2.52 -13.86
C SER A 687 -13.30 3.87 -13.52
N GLY A 688 -12.67 4.99 -13.89
CA GLY A 688 -13.24 6.33 -13.76
C GLY A 688 -12.41 7.42 -14.43
N GLY A 689 -13.04 8.58 -14.63
CA GLY A 689 -12.48 9.68 -15.44
C GLY A 689 -12.83 9.55 -16.92
N VAL A 690 -12.36 10.51 -17.72
CA VAL A 690 -12.60 10.55 -19.18
C VAL A 690 -11.28 10.74 -19.91
N ALA A 691 -11.12 10.06 -21.05
CA ALA A 691 -10.03 10.34 -21.97
C ALA A 691 -10.55 10.70 -23.36
N TYR A 692 -9.81 11.54 -24.08
CA TYR A 692 -10.06 11.91 -25.46
C TYR A 692 -8.81 11.61 -26.28
N VAL A 693 -8.95 10.83 -27.35
CA VAL A 693 -7.85 10.48 -28.25
C VAL A 693 -8.18 10.97 -29.65
N LEU A 694 -7.25 11.67 -30.28
CA LEU A 694 -7.32 12.03 -31.68
C LEU A 694 -7.01 10.79 -32.54
N ASP A 695 -8.02 10.24 -33.18
CA ASP A 695 -7.96 9.03 -34.02
C ASP A 695 -8.05 9.39 -35.51
N GLU A 696 -6.92 9.81 -36.09
CA GLU A 696 -6.89 10.24 -37.49
C GLU A 696 -6.95 9.08 -38.50
N GLU A 697 -6.43 7.92 -38.12
CA GLU A 697 -6.38 6.72 -38.98
C GLU A 697 -7.62 5.84 -38.84
N GLY A 698 -8.40 6.00 -37.77
CA GLY A 698 -9.62 5.23 -37.52
C GLY A 698 -9.36 3.84 -36.92
N ASP A 699 -8.15 3.58 -36.42
CA ASP A 699 -7.66 2.27 -35.94
C ASP A 699 -7.50 2.22 -34.41
N PHE A 700 -7.81 3.31 -33.69
CA PHE A 700 -7.61 3.39 -32.24
C PHE A 700 -8.31 2.26 -31.46
N ALA A 701 -9.46 1.78 -31.95
CA ALA A 701 -10.21 0.68 -31.33
C ALA A 701 -9.40 -0.63 -31.22
N GLU A 702 -8.45 -0.87 -32.13
CA GLU A 702 -7.57 -2.06 -32.10
C GLU A 702 -6.52 -1.98 -30.97
N ARG A 703 -6.22 -0.75 -30.52
CA ARG A 703 -5.24 -0.47 -29.46
C ARG A 703 -5.89 -0.24 -28.10
N CYS A 704 -7.21 -0.04 -28.04
CA CYS A 704 -7.95 0.18 -26.80
C CYS A 704 -8.40 -1.13 -26.15
N ASN A 705 -8.25 -1.24 -24.83
CA ASN A 705 -8.76 -2.37 -24.07
C ASN A 705 -10.24 -2.17 -23.72
N MET A 706 -11.11 -2.83 -24.48
CA MET A 706 -12.57 -2.71 -24.37
C MET A 706 -13.20 -3.47 -23.17
N ALA A 707 -12.41 -4.01 -22.23
CA ALA A 707 -12.95 -4.83 -21.14
C ALA A 707 -13.81 -4.04 -20.14
N MET A 708 -13.55 -2.74 -19.96
CA MET A 708 -14.23 -1.91 -18.96
C MET A 708 -14.70 -0.55 -19.49
N VAL A 709 -14.40 -0.22 -20.75
CA VAL A 709 -14.65 1.09 -21.36
C VAL A 709 -15.39 0.97 -22.68
N GLU A 710 -16.07 2.05 -23.05
CA GLU A 710 -16.71 2.24 -24.34
C GLU A 710 -16.11 3.44 -25.07
N LEU A 711 -16.14 3.37 -26.40
CA LEU A 711 -15.69 4.45 -27.29
C LEU A 711 -16.91 5.20 -27.84
N GLU A 712 -16.91 6.52 -27.71
CA GLU A 712 -17.97 7.39 -28.21
C GLU A 712 -17.41 8.49 -29.12
N PRO A 713 -18.16 8.93 -30.15
CA PRO A 713 -17.81 10.15 -30.87
C PRO A 713 -18.00 11.37 -29.94
N VAL A 714 -17.26 12.45 -30.21
CA VAL A 714 -17.53 13.75 -29.57
C VAL A 714 -18.66 14.43 -30.36
N PRO A 715 -19.88 14.57 -29.78
CA PRO A 715 -21.01 15.21 -30.46
C PRO A 715 -20.76 16.71 -30.64
N GLU A 716 -21.39 17.29 -31.66
CA GLU A 716 -21.48 18.74 -31.83
C GLU A 716 -22.48 19.32 -30.83
N GLU A 717 -22.16 20.43 -30.16
CA GLU A 717 -23.06 21.03 -29.17
C GLU A 717 -24.45 21.39 -29.76
N ASP A 718 -24.51 21.80 -31.03
CA ASP A 718 -25.77 22.10 -31.73
C ASP A 718 -26.66 20.85 -31.88
N ASP A 719 -26.08 19.66 -32.14
CA ASP A 719 -26.83 18.38 -32.23
C ASP A 719 -27.41 17.93 -30.87
N LEU A 720 -26.79 18.35 -29.77
CA LEU A 720 -27.26 18.06 -28.41
C LEU A 720 -28.36 19.03 -27.97
N MET A 721 -28.19 20.32 -28.27
CA MET A 721 -29.21 21.37 -28.10
C MET A 721 -30.46 21.07 -28.92
N GLU A 722 -30.33 20.61 -30.17
CA GLU A 722 -31.46 20.25 -31.04
C GLU A 722 -32.21 19.00 -30.55
N LYS A 723 -31.52 18.03 -29.93
CA LYS A 723 -32.14 16.82 -29.35
C LYS A 723 -32.76 17.02 -27.96
N LEU A 724 -32.25 17.95 -27.16
CA LEU A 724 -32.68 18.14 -25.76
C LEU A 724 -33.66 19.32 -25.58
N LEU A 725 -33.63 20.34 -26.44
CA LEU A 725 -34.32 21.61 -26.19
C LEU A 725 -35.16 22.09 -27.38
N HIS A 726 -36.37 21.54 -27.52
CA HIS A 726 -37.48 22.18 -28.26
C HIS A 726 -38.04 23.45 -27.58
N HIS A 727 -37.24 24.20 -26.81
CA HIS A 727 -37.58 25.53 -26.33
C HIS A 727 -36.32 26.39 -26.25
N GLY A 728 -36.23 27.40 -27.10
CA GLY A 728 -35.16 28.39 -27.09
C GLY A 728 -35.32 29.42 -25.97
N GLY A 729 -34.18 29.99 -25.55
CA GLY A 729 -34.12 31.23 -24.78
C GLY A 729 -32.99 31.29 -23.75
N ASP A 730 -32.06 32.20 -23.99
CA ASP A 730 -31.13 32.89 -23.07
C ASP A 730 -29.96 32.12 -22.42
N LEU A 731 -28.79 32.27 -23.04
CA LEU A 731 -27.49 32.17 -22.38
C LEU A 731 -26.84 33.54 -22.33
N ASP A 732 -27.01 34.23 -21.21
CA ASP A 732 -26.23 35.40 -20.84
C ASP A 732 -25.56 35.16 -19.48
N HIS A 733 -24.53 34.30 -19.45
CA HIS A 733 -23.59 34.23 -18.33
C HIS A 733 -22.17 33.95 -18.81
N LYS A 734 -21.35 35.02 -18.79
CA LYS A 734 -19.89 34.95 -18.68
C LYS A 734 -19.51 34.23 -17.38
N GLY A 735 -18.74 33.14 -17.45
CA GLY A 735 -17.94 32.69 -16.31
C GLY A 735 -17.63 31.20 -16.28
N ARG A 736 -16.37 30.86 -16.59
CA ARG A 736 -15.66 29.61 -16.24
C ARG A 736 -16.50 28.32 -16.30
N VAL A 737 -16.39 27.62 -17.42
CA VAL A 737 -16.78 26.23 -17.56
C VAL A 737 -16.07 25.42 -16.48
N ASP A 738 -16.84 24.75 -15.62
CA ASP A 738 -16.27 23.72 -14.75
C ASP A 738 -15.91 22.54 -15.64
N VAL A 739 -14.65 22.49 -16.06
CA VAL A 739 -14.06 21.43 -16.89
C VAL A 739 -14.30 20.04 -16.26
N SER A 740 -14.59 19.96 -14.96
CA SER A 740 -14.88 18.75 -14.20
C SER A 740 -16.34 18.56 -13.75
N GLY A 741 -17.24 19.49 -14.05
CA GLY A 741 -18.57 19.59 -13.43
C GLY A 741 -19.55 18.50 -13.86
N ASP A 742 -19.64 18.21 -15.16
CA ASP A 742 -20.45 17.14 -15.72
C ASP A 742 -19.66 16.34 -16.77
N MET A 743 -19.20 15.14 -16.40
CA MET A 743 -18.41 14.27 -17.27
C MET A 743 -19.24 13.50 -18.33
N THR A 744 -20.58 13.62 -18.27
CA THR A 744 -21.49 12.97 -19.22
C THR A 744 -21.86 13.87 -20.39
N SER A 745 -21.68 15.19 -20.27
CA SER A 745 -21.97 16.19 -21.28
C SER A 745 -20.82 17.19 -21.47
N HIS A 746 -21.04 18.21 -22.32
CA HIS A 746 -20.09 19.30 -22.61
C HIS A 746 -18.69 18.84 -23.07
N ASP A 747 -18.64 17.73 -23.81
CA ASP A 747 -17.38 17.14 -24.27
C ASP A 747 -16.61 18.06 -25.24
N GLU A 748 -17.32 18.73 -26.15
CA GLU A 748 -16.72 19.66 -27.13
C GLU A 748 -16.08 20.87 -26.45
N GLU A 749 -16.83 21.59 -25.60
CA GLU A 749 -16.33 22.76 -24.88
C GLU A 749 -15.13 22.42 -23.99
N ARG A 750 -15.21 21.30 -23.26
CA ARG A 750 -14.12 20.78 -22.42
C ARG A 750 -12.86 20.53 -23.24
N LEU A 751 -12.99 19.80 -24.35
CA LEU A 751 -11.86 19.43 -25.19
C LEU A 751 -11.21 20.66 -25.81
N TYR A 752 -12.01 21.59 -26.33
CA TYR A 752 -11.55 22.86 -26.89
C TYR A 752 -10.77 23.68 -25.85
N GLN A 753 -11.31 23.81 -24.62
CA GLN A 753 -10.66 24.55 -23.54
C GLN A 753 -9.31 23.93 -23.13
N LEU A 754 -9.24 22.59 -23.00
CA LEU A 754 -8.00 21.91 -22.63
C LEU A 754 -6.91 22.05 -23.71
N ILE A 755 -7.26 21.94 -24.98
CA ILE A 755 -6.32 22.15 -26.08
C ILE A 755 -5.90 23.63 -26.18
N SER A 756 -6.82 24.57 -25.94
CA SER A 756 -6.50 25.99 -25.84
C SER A 756 -5.50 26.28 -24.70
N ASN A 757 -5.70 25.68 -23.52
CA ASN A 757 -4.74 25.78 -22.42
C ASN A 757 -3.39 25.18 -22.80
N HIS A 758 -3.39 24.02 -23.48
CA HIS A 758 -2.17 23.39 -23.98
C HIS A 758 -1.39 24.33 -24.89
N VAL A 759 -2.04 24.96 -25.87
CA VAL A 759 -1.41 25.95 -26.77
C VAL A 759 -0.93 27.18 -26.00
N HIS A 760 -1.71 27.68 -25.05
CA HIS A 760 -1.35 28.82 -24.23
C HIS A 760 -0.07 28.57 -23.42
N TYR A 761 0.03 27.42 -22.75
CA TYR A 761 1.15 27.10 -21.87
C TYR A 761 2.38 26.58 -22.61
N THR A 762 2.21 25.82 -23.70
CA THR A 762 3.33 25.15 -24.37
C THR A 762 3.76 25.81 -25.67
N GLY A 763 2.90 26.62 -26.29
CA GLY A 763 3.10 27.09 -27.65
C GLY A 763 2.94 26.00 -28.72
N SER A 764 2.32 24.87 -28.38
CA SER A 764 2.15 23.70 -29.28
C SER A 764 1.64 24.08 -30.66
N VAL A 765 2.43 23.72 -31.69
CA VAL A 765 2.05 23.87 -33.09
C VAL A 765 0.90 22.93 -33.44
N ARG A 766 0.95 21.69 -32.95
CA ARG A 766 -0.08 20.66 -33.17
C ARG A 766 -1.42 21.08 -32.56
N GLY A 767 -1.41 21.56 -31.32
CA GLY A 767 -2.61 22.09 -30.67
C GLY A 767 -3.21 23.26 -31.44
N ARG A 768 -2.37 24.16 -31.96
CA ARG A 768 -2.84 25.31 -32.76
C ARG A 768 -3.47 24.87 -34.08
N GLU A 769 -2.85 23.94 -34.79
CA GLU A 769 -3.40 23.35 -36.02
C GLU A 769 -4.80 22.77 -35.79
N ILE A 770 -5.00 22.04 -34.68
CA ILE A 770 -6.28 21.44 -34.31
C ILE A 770 -7.33 22.52 -34.04
N LEU A 771 -6.99 23.56 -33.27
CA LEU A 771 -7.92 24.66 -32.96
C LEU A 771 -8.29 25.45 -34.21
N ASP A 772 -7.32 25.76 -35.07
CA ASP A 772 -7.55 26.50 -36.32
C ASP A 772 -8.43 25.72 -37.31
N ASN A 773 -8.46 24.38 -37.19
CA ASN A 773 -9.23 23.48 -38.07
C ASN A 773 -10.24 22.62 -37.28
N TRP A 774 -10.83 23.17 -36.21
CA TRP A 774 -11.63 22.43 -35.24
C TRP A 774 -12.73 21.56 -35.85
N ALA A 775 -13.51 22.10 -36.79
CA ALA A 775 -14.60 21.38 -37.46
C ALA A 775 -14.12 20.10 -38.19
N THR A 776 -12.85 20.07 -38.63
CA THR A 776 -12.24 18.92 -39.31
C THR A 776 -11.68 17.89 -38.31
N PHE A 777 -11.14 18.37 -37.17
CA PHE A 777 -10.52 17.50 -36.18
C PHE A 777 -11.50 16.95 -35.15
N ARG A 778 -12.53 17.70 -34.73
CA ARG A 778 -13.53 17.29 -33.74
C ARG A 778 -14.11 15.90 -34.02
N PRO A 779 -14.58 15.57 -35.25
CA PRO A 779 -15.20 14.26 -35.53
C PRO A 779 -14.22 13.08 -35.44
N LYS A 780 -12.91 13.35 -35.44
CA LYS A 780 -11.83 12.36 -35.32
C LYS A 780 -11.48 12.05 -33.87
N PHE A 781 -11.97 12.81 -32.90
CA PHE A 781 -11.78 12.46 -31.51
C PHE A 781 -12.68 11.29 -31.09
N ARG A 782 -12.10 10.40 -30.28
CA ARG A 782 -12.81 9.34 -29.57
C ARG A 782 -12.80 9.65 -28.09
N LYS A 783 -13.98 9.73 -27.50
CA LYS A 783 -14.18 9.76 -26.04
C LYS A 783 -14.12 8.32 -25.52
N ILE A 784 -13.32 8.10 -24.48
CA ILE A 784 -13.20 6.84 -23.77
C ILE A 784 -13.88 7.00 -22.42
N MET A 785 -14.94 6.21 -22.18
CA MET A 785 -15.77 6.31 -20.98
C MET A 785 -15.92 4.94 -20.31
N PRO A 786 -15.54 4.79 -19.03
CA PRO A 786 -15.75 3.53 -18.30
C PRO A 786 -17.23 3.25 -18.00
N VAL A 787 -17.65 2.01 -18.20
CA VAL A 787 -19.06 1.59 -18.07
C VAL A 787 -19.58 1.75 -16.64
N GLU A 788 -18.82 1.25 -15.66
CA GLU A 788 -19.17 1.34 -14.24
C GLU A 788 -19.16 2.79 -13.74
N TYR A 789 -18.28 3.62 -14.29
CA TYR A 789 -18.22 5.05 -13.98
C TYR A 789 -19.45 5.78 -14.48
N ARG A 790 -19.86 5.53 -15.73
CA ARG A 790 -21.11 6.07 -16.30
C ARG A 790 -22.31 5.67 -15.44
N ARG A 791 -22.42 4.39 -15.06
CA ARG A 791 -23.50 3.93 -14.18
C ARG A 791 -23.52 4.72 -12.87
N ALA A 792 -22.36 4.85 -12.21
CA ALA A 792 -22.25 5.56 -10.94
C ALA A 792 -22.63 7.05 -11.06
N LEU A 793 -22.22 7.74 -12.13
CA LEU A 793 -22.60 9.14 -12.38
C LEU A 793 -24.12 9.30 -12.54
N ILE A 794 -24.75 8.46 -13.35
CA ILE A 794 -26.21 8.48 -13.56
C ILE A 794 -26.97 8.19 -12.26
N GLU A 795 -26.50 7.22 -11.47
CA GLU A 795 -27.09 6.91 -10.16
C GLU A 795 -26.96 8.10 -9.18
N MET A 796 -25.80 8.75 -9.15
CA MET A 796 -25.55 9.93 -8.32
C MET A 796 -26.44 11.11 -8.75
N GLU A 797 -26.62 11.33 -10.05
CA GLU A 797 -27.49 12.38 -10.58
C GLU A 797 -28.96 12.12 -10.23
N ARG A 798 -29.44 10.89 -10.42
CA ARG A 798 -30.80 10.47 -10.00
C ARG A 798 -31.03 10.67 -8.50
N MET A 799 -30.04 10.32 -7.67
CA MET A 799 -30.13 10.55 -6.22
C MET A 799 -30.21 12.05 -5.89
N ARG A 800 -29.44 12.91 -6.57
CA ARG A 800 -29.52 14.37 -6.40
C ARG A 800 -30.91 14.91 -6.80
N MET A 801 -31.46 14.45 -7.92
CA MET A 801 -32.78 14.87 -8.40
C MET A 801 -33.92 14.37 -7.48
N GLY A 802 -33.81 13.15 -6.96
CA GLY A 802 -34.78 12.60 -6.01
C GLY A 802 -34.81 13.35 -4.68
N VAL A 803 -33.65 13.78 -4.17
CA VAL A 803 -33.54 14.60 -2.95
C VAL A 803 -33.99 16.05 -3.19
N ALA A 804 -33.96 16.56 -4.42
CA ALA A 804 -34.50 17.87 -4.77
C ALA A 804 -36.02 17.85 -5.02
N ALA A 805 -36.62 16.67 -5.18
CA ALA A 805 -38.05 16.47 -5.41
C ALA A 805 -38.84 16.11 -4.13
N GLU A 806 -38.15 15.73 -3.05
CA GLU A 806 -38.67 15.70 -1.66
C GLU A 806 -38.42 17.03 -0.96
#